data_AF-L1J3V4-F1
#
_entry.id   AF-L1J3V4-F1
#
_cell.length_a   1.000
_cell.length_b   1.000
_cell.length_c   1.000
_cell.angle_alpha   90.00
_cell.angle_beta   90.00
_cell.angle_gamma   90.00
#
_symmetry.space_group_name_H-M   'P 1'
#
loop_
_entity.id
_entity.type
_entity.pdbx_description
1 polymer ?
#
loop_
_entity_poly.entity_id
_entity_poly.type
_entity_poly.pdbx_seq_one_letter_code
_entity_poly.pdbx_strand_id
1 'polypeptide(L)'
;MSGEHELVDFLHGFRYPFQSKRLSTIESLHRCWSKRCLAMRKYFRKLVEQRVSLDTKLIYYIENMHRGPDASVFFCARPMQAALSRKGFLLILLAISSMYLSLTTVWTRKYFNNGYTTYRHFKFAVLRERENKSVGSPNVKHFGMMRDGGDVVHDLRQPGLIGQYQVHKNGTINLDYEFPVQSNGFYFITSDNMTERDPTSFTVSGSHDRQEWTIIGASQYQVDLLAVNTGDLAIFKFGQGDYNTSMARNYVESFDLSAPSVEMLLILLMALMRTLSLGVPAVLGLLRREHIGKIWMQYGILIIVVTLCLIAYMDRDNRTSTLLLAFSSFSVFVIIFFFENEMYYWTASLLTFFGWLVLGLLMSYPNFVKVGLIVSLASLFILLYRFHVTYTSLNLVMQDKARYDAGWKIVLEYLGQDEQLDSLREMSKEISKSCQNKSARQEDSIKRVRTSVSYTSVESEIEVPVAPPVWRKQAWHSSLFGNAVLSLDRLFAQAASMQYILLAKVQRWAMLSRGYVSLAGNSEKDTFVLWEEACKYQDMLSSVKWADTKSETRAIEKAVRCYGGDVSRLRDICRQTLVFDDIASVCKCLDIIKNDVDTEIVRITDKMSGTDSFSDYFGRRDVTVNVRLRTKEAVLLGVQGHISEVRLTLMSMAALENTQSHMRYIKVRNLIGR
;
A
#
# COMPACT_ATOMS: atom_id res chain seq x y z
N MET A 1 40.03 22.49 26.27
CA MET A 1 39.33 23.75 25.94
C MET A 1 39.42 24.12 24.46
N SER A 2 40.57 24.45 23.84
CA SER A 2 40.58 24.87 22.42
C SER A 2 40.04 23.81 21.43
N GLY A 3 40.34 22.52 21.66
CA GLY A 3 39.82 21.43 20.83
C GLY A 3 38.35 21.08 21.06
N GLU A 4 37.72 21.53 22.14
CA GLU A 4 36.29 21.26 22.39
C GLU A 4 35.42 22.17 21.54
N HIS A 5 35.80 23.43 21.34
CA HIS A 5 35.07 24.37 20.47
C HIS A 5 35.01 23.90 19.01
N GLU A 6 36.09 23.35 18.45
CA GLU A 6 36.09 22.84 17.07
C GLU A 6 35.17 21.62 16.88
N LEU A 7 35.02 20.77 17.90
CA LEU A 7 34.10 19.62 17.86
C LEU A 7 32.64 20.07 17.84
N VAL A 8 32.34 21.15 18.56
CA VAL A 8 31.01 21.76 18.64
C VAL A 8 30.63 22.33 17.28
N ASP A 9 31.52 23.09 16.66
CA ASP A 9 31.31 23.60 15.30
C ASP A 9 31.17 22.48 14.26
N PHE A 10 31.94 21.39 14.41
CA PHE A 10 31.79 20.19 13.58
C PHE A 10 30.40 19.55 13.73
N LEU A 11 29.91 19.36 14.95
CA LEU A 11 28.57 18.81 15.24
C LEU A 11 27.44 19.75 14.81
N HIS A 12 27.69 21.06 14.76
CA HIS A 12 26.74 22.06 14.24
C HIS A 12 26.71 22.14 12.72
N GLY A 13 27.82 21.83 12.05
CA GLY A 13 27.95 21.89 10.60
C GLY A 13 27.13 20.87 9.80
N PHE A 14 26.51 19.85 10.41
CA PHE A 14 25.83 18.73 9.73
C PHE A 14 24.56 19.11 8.89
N ARG A 15 24.37 20.38 8.51
CA ARG A 15 23.25 20.85 7.68
C ARG A 15 23.36 20.54 6.17
N TYR A 16 24.51 20.11 5.66
CA TYR A 16 24.73 19.86 4.21
C TYR A 16 25.49 18.54 3.96
N PRO A 17 25.31 17.90 2.78
CA PRO A 17 26.02 16.69 2.41
C PRO A 17 27.55 16.86 2.53
N PHE A 18 28.20 15.82 3.06
CA PHE A 18 29.61 15.77 3.43
C PHE A 18 30.54 16.24 2.29
N GLN A 19 31.14 17.43 2.42
CA GLN A 19 32.26 17.87 1.57
C GLN A 19 33.62 17.59 2.24
N SER A 20 34.62 17.26 1.42
CA SER A 20 35.98 16.87 1.82
C SER A 20 36.72 17.87 2.73
N LYS A 21 36.31 19.15 2.73
CA LYS A 21 36.92 20.24 3.51
C LYS A 21 36.84 20.08 5.05
N ARG A 22 36.11 19.09 5.58
CA ARG A 22 35.94 18.89 7.04
C ARG A 22 36.83 17.83 7.68
N LEU A 23 37.54 17.02 6.89
CA LEU A 23 38.51 16.04 7.41
C LEU A 23 39.67 16.72 8.15
N SER A 24 40.13 17.88 7.66
CA SER A 24 41.20 18.66 8.30
C SER A 24 40.81 19.19 9.69
N THR A 25 39.53 19.44 9.96
CA THR A 25 39.03 19.85 11.29
C THR A 25 38.98 18.67 12.28
N ILE A 26 38.84 17.44 11.79
CA ILE A 26 38.94 16.24 12.64
C ILE A 26 40.40 15.95 12.99
N GLU A 27 41.34 16.33 12.13
CA GLU A 27 42.78 16.24 12.40
C GLU A 27 43.24 17.30 13.41
N SER A 28 42.75 18.55 13.35
CA SER A 28 43.13 19.58 14.35
C SER A 28 42.73 19.23 15.80
N LEU A 29 41.76 18.34 15.98
CA LEU A 29 41.33 17.80 17.27
C LEU A 29 42.40 17.01 18.05
N HIS A 30 43.61 16.77 17.51
CA HIS A 30 44.68 15.89 18.04
C HIS A 30 45.10 16.04 19.52
N ARG A 31 44.69 17.07 20.27
CA ARG A 31 45.24 17.36 21.60
C ARG A 31 44.66 16.55 22.78
N CYS A 32 43.50 15.90 22.64
CA CYS A 32 42.93 15.07 23.71
C CYS A 32 43.14 13.57 23.45
N TRP A 33 43.77 12.88 24.39
CA TRP A 33 44.13 11.45 24.33
C TRP A 33 43.27 10.55 25.22
N SER A 34 42.17 11.07 25.78
CA SER A 34 41.26 10.23 26.56
C SER A 34 40.69 9.11 25.68
N LYS A 35 40.50 7.91 26.26
CA LYS A 35 39.89 6.76 25.56
C LYS A 35 38.53 7.13 24.95
N ARG A 36 37.76 8.01 25.62
CA ARG A 36 36.51 8.60 25.13
C ARG A 36 36.70 9.38 23.83
N CYS A 37 37.59 10.37 23.82
CA CYS A 37 37.82 11.20 22.64
C CYS A 37 38.34 10.37 21.46
N LEU A 38 39.20 9.40 21.72
CA LEU A 38 39.70 8.50 20.69
C LEU A 38 38.56 7.68 20.05
N ALA A 39 37.65 7.16 20.86
CA ALA A 39 36.52 6.38 20.36
C ALA A 39 35.50 7.23 19.59
N MET A 40 35.19 8.44 20.08
CA MET A 40 34.36 9.41 19.33
C MET A 40 34.99 9.75 17.97
N ARG A 41 36.31 10.06 17.94
CA ARG A 41 37.03 10.33 16.69
C ARG A 41 37.02 9.13 15.74
N LYS A 42 37.27 7.92 16.26
CA LYS A 42 37.22 6.69 15.46
C LYS A 42 35.84 6.51 14.84
N TYR A 43 34.78 6.81 15.59
CA TYR A 43 33.42 6.73 15.09
C TYR A 43 33.10 7.81 14.05
N PHE A 44 33.48 9.06 14.27
CA PHE A 44 33.30 10.13 13.28
C PHE A 44 34.09 9.85 12.01
N ARG A 45 35.33 9.37 12.12
CA ARG A 45 36.13 8.92 10.98
C ARG A 45 35.42 7.80 10.23
N LYS A 46 34.87 6.80 10.92
CA LYS A 46 34.06 5.73 10.31
C LYS A 46 32.86 6.31 9.56
N LEU A 47 32.15 7.31 10.11
CA LEU A 47 31.03 7.96 9.41
C LEU A 47 31.50 8.73 8.16
N VAL A 48 32.66 9.38 8.21
CA VAL A 48 33.23 10.12 7.07
C VAL A 48 33.74 9.18 5.97
N GLU A 49 34.38 8.07 6.35
CA GLU A 49 34.94 7.08 5.43
C GLU A 49 33.85 6.22 4.76
N GLN A 50 32.62 6.21 5.31
CA GLN A 50 31.50 5.51 4.68
C GLN A 50 31.14 6.18 3.35
N ARG A 51 31.27 5.43 2.25
CA ARG A 51 30.89 5.88 0.90
C ARG A 51 29.42 6.27 0.76
N VAL A 52 28.55 5.72 1.62
CA VAL A 52 27.11 5.90 1.59
C VAL A 52 26.64 6.28 3.00
N SER A 53 25.98 7.44 3.11
CA SER A 53 25.48 7.96 4.39
C SER A 53 24.40 7.04 4.98
N LEU A 54 24.22 7.09 6.31
CA LEU A 54 23.15 6.33 6.97
C LEU A 54 21.77 6.81 6.52
N ASP A 55 21.61 8.09 6.19
CA ASP A 55 20.38 8.62 5.59
C ASP A 55 20.09 7.98 4.23
N THR A 56 21.12 7.83 3.38
CA THR A 56 20.97 7.17 2.08
C THR A 56 20.61 5.69 2.25
N LYS A 57 21.22 5.00 3.23
CA LYS A 57 20.86 3.62 3.58
C LYS A 57 19.43 3.51 4.10
N LEU A 58 18.96 4.49 4.88
CA LEU A 58 17.60 4.54 5.40
C LEU A 58 16.60 4.74 4.27
N ILE A 59 16.81 5.72 3.39
CA ILE A 59 15.96 5.97 2.21
C ILE A 59 15.92 4.72 1.34
N TYR A 60 17.09 4.13 1.04
CA TYR A 60 17.17 2.87 0.31
C TYR A 60 16.37 1.76 1.01
N TYR A 61 16.46 1.62 2.34
CA TYR A 61 15.68 0.62 3.06
C TYR A 61 14.17 0.90 3.00
N ILE A 62 13.73 2.16 3.14
CA ILE A 62 12.32 2.57 3.02
C ILE A 62 11.79 2.20 1.63
N GLU A 63 12.55 2.50 0.57
CA GLU A 63 12.22 2.23 -0.82
C GLU A 63 12.30 0.75 -1.20
N ASN A 64 12.96 -0.09 -0.39
CA ASN A 64 13.17 -1.50 -0.69
C ASN A 64 12.54 -2.44 0.34
N MET A 65 11.92 -1.95 1.41
CA MET A 65 11.39 -2.79 2.49
C MET A 65 10.33 -3.77 1.96
N HIS A 66 9.51 -3.35 1.01
CA HIS A 66 8.49 -4.19 0.38
C HIS A 66 9.09 -5.34 -0.46
N ARG A 67 10.39 -5.28 -0.78
CA ARG A 67 11.18 -6.33 -1.43
C ARG A 67 11.82 -7.32 -0.46
N GLY A 68 11.58 -7.17 0.85
CA GLY A 68 12.04 -8.10 1.88
C GLY A 68 11.55 -9.54 1.65
N PRO A 69 12.06 -10.52 2.42
CA PRO A 69 11.64 -11.93 2.30
C PRO A 69 10.13 -12.11 2.42
N ASP A 70 9.58 -13.10 1.71
CA ASP A 70 8.15 -13.24 1.38
C ASP A 70 7.20 -13.15 2.59
N ALA A 71 7.59 -13.67 3.75
CA ALA A 71 6.77 -13.63 4.96
C ALA A 71 6.49 -12.19 5.45
N SER A 72 7.37 -11.23 5.19
CA SER A 72 7.20 -9.83 5.62
C SER A 72 6.23 -9.02 4.74
N VAL A 73 5.87 -9.54 3.56
CA VAL A 73 4.94 -8.89 2.62
C VAL A 73 3.53 -8.82 3.20
N PHE A 74 3.11 -9.89 3.89
CA PHE A 74 1.81 -10.00 4.59
C PHE A 74 1.76 -9.23 5.92
N PHE A 75 2.75 -8.38 6.16
CA PHE A 75 2.79 -7.45 7.30
C PHE A 75 3.27 -6.05 6.85
N CYS A 76 3.33 -5.81 5.54
CA CYS A 76 3.85 -4.55 5.00
C CYS A 76 2.76 -3.48 4.96
N ALA A 77 3.07 -2.28 5.44
CA ALA A 77 2.16 -1.12 5.39
C ALA A 77 1.85 -0.60 3.97
N ARG A 78 2.28 -1.31 2.91
CA ARG A 78 2.06 -0.93 1.51
C ARG A 78 1.78 -2.18 0.66
N PRO A 79 0.63 -2.85 0.85
CA PRO A 79 0.34 -4.17 0.27
C PRO A 79 0.44 -4.17 -1.27
N MET A 80 -0.10 -3.14 -1.94
CA MET A 80 -0.06 -3.08 -3.41
C MET A 80 1.37 -2.89 -3.95
N GLN A 81 2.20 -2.05 -3.32
CA GLN A 81 3.60 -1.89 -3.76
C GLN A 81 4.39 -3.18 -3.50
N ALA A 82 4.11 -3.86 -2.39
CA ALA A 82 4.70 -5.16 -2.10
C ALA A 82 4.27 -6.20 -3.13
N ALA A 83 3.00 -6.24 -3.53
CA ALA A 83 2.51 -7.09 -4.61
C ALA A 83 3.22 -6.79 -5.95
N LEU A 84 3.33 -5.51 -6.32
CA LEU A 84 4.04 -5.05 -7.54
C LEU A 84 5.55 -5.31 -7.52
N SER A 85 6.14 -5.73 -6.40
CA SER A 85 7.54 -6.19 -6.38
C SER A 85 7.71 -7.70 -6.64
N ARG A 86 6.61 -8.47 -6.66
CA ARG A 86 6.65 -9.93 -6.78
C ARG A 86 6.47 -10.37 -8.22
N LYS A 87 7.47 -11.09 -8.75
CA LYS A 87 7.46 -11.63 -10.12
C LYS A 87 6.18 -12.40 -10.45
N GLY A 88 5.68 -13.23 -9.52
CA GLY A 88 4.44 -13.99 -9.74
C GLY A 88 3.22 -13.09 -9.98
N PHE A 89 3.05 -12.05 -9.17
CA PHE A 89 1.97 -11.07 -9.36
C PHE A 89 2.14 -10.26 -10.65
N LEU A 90 3.38 -9.88 -10.98
CA LEU A 90 3.70 -9.18 -12.22
C LEU A 90 3.38 -10.01 -13.47
N LEU A 91 3.67 -11.31 -13.46
CA LEU A 91 3.30 -12.23 -14.54
C LEU A 91 1.78 -12.34 -14.71
N ILE A 92 1.04 -12.40 -13.60
CA ILE A 92 -0.44 -12.39 -13.63
C ILE A 92 -0.95 -11.10 -14.25
N LEU A 93 -0.44 -9.93 -13.84
CA LEU A 93 -0.83 -8.64 -14.41
C LEU A 93 -0.51 -8.56 -15.92
N LEU A 94 0.66 -9.04 -16.35
CA LEU A 94 1.03 -9.09 -17.76
C LEU A 94 0.13 -10.03 -18.57
N ALA A 95 -0.22 -11.19 -18.02
CA ALA A 95 -1.13 -12.13 -18.67
C ALA A 95 -2.53 -11.52 -18.85
N ILE A 96 -3.06 -10.88 -17.80
CA ILE A 96 -4.37 -10.20 -17.87
C ILE A 96 -4.29 -9.00 -18.84
N SER A 97 -3.20 -8.23 -18.81
CA SER A 97 -2.95 -7.15 -19.76
C SER A 97 -2.93 -7.66 -21.20
N SER A 98 -2.28 -8.80 -21.47
CA SER A 98 -2.24 -9.40 -22.80
C SER A 98 -3.62 -9.85 -23.27
N MET A 99 -4.46 -10.38 -22.37
CA MET A 99 -5.84 -10.72 -22.66
C MET A 99 -6.67 -9.47 -23.00
N TYR A 100 -6.49 -8.36 -22.29
CA TYR A 100 -7.17 -7.11 -22.66
C TYR A 100 -6.61 -6.47 -23.93
N LEU A 101 -5.33 -6.67 -24.23
CA LEU A 101 -4.75 -6.23 -25.49
C LEU A 101 -5.40 -6.97 -26.66
N SER A 102 -5.57 -8.30 -26.57
CA SER A 102 -6.27 -9.05 -27.62
C SER A 102 -7.72 -8.58 -27.77
N LEU A 103 -8.42 -8.31 -26.66
CA LEU A 103 -9.76 -7.72 -26.70
C LEU A 103 -9.76 -6.35 -27.39
N THR A 104 -8.77 -5.50 -27.10
CA THR A 104 -8.60 -4.18 -27.74
C THR A 104 -8.42 -4.36 -29.25
N THR A 105 -7.62 -5.34 -29.69
CA THR A 105 -7.44 -5.62 -31.13
C THR A 105 -8.73 -6.08 -31.81
N VAL A 106 -9.57 -6.88 -31.12
CA VAL A 106 -10.87 -7.31 -31.64
C VAL A 106 -11.80 -6.12 -31.82
N TRP A 107 -11.92 -5.25 -30.81
CA TRP A 107 -12.75 -4.05 -30.92
C TRP A 107 -12.23 -3.04 -31.95
N THR A 108 -10.90 -2.93 -32.09
CA THR A 108 -10.28 -2.13 -33.16
C THR A 108 -10.69 -2.66 -34.53
N ARG A 109 -10.66 -3.98 -34.73
CA ARG A 109 -11.13 -4.60 -35.99
C ARG A 109 -12.62 -4.36 -36.22
N LYS A 110 -13.48 -4.50 -35.19
CA LYS A 110 -14.91 -4.21 -35.30
C LYS A 110 -15.17 -2.75 -35.67
N TYR A 111 -14.44 -1.81 -35.07
CA TYR A 111 -14.53 -0.39 -35.39
C TYR A 111 -14.16 -0.10 -36.85
N PHE A 112 -13.02 -0.60 -37.32
CA PHE A 112 -12.60 -0.42 -38.72
C PHE A 112 -13.46 -1.20 -39.71
N ASN A 113 -14.11 -2.29 -39.29
CA ASN A 113 -15.09 -2.98 -40.12
C ASN A 113 -16.38 -2.17 -40.29
N ASN A 114 -16.65 -1.15 -39.47
CA ASN A 114 -17.82 -0.27 -39.59
C ASN A 114 -19.18 -0.97 -39.81
N GLY A 115 -19.35 -2.16 -39.23
CA GLY A 115 -20.56 -2.98 -39.43
C GLY A 115 -20.69 -3.61 -40.83
N TYR A 116 -19.66 -3.51 -41.69
CA TYR A 116 -19.70 -4.09 -43.02
C TYR A 116 -19.86 -5.61 -42.97
N THR A 117 -20.78 -6.08 -43.78
CA THR A 117 -20.96 -7.49 -44.14
C THR A 117 -20.85 -7.62 -45.65
N THR A 118 -20.40 -8.77 -46.13
CA THR A 118 -20.25 -9.01 -47.56
C THR A 118 -21.05 -10.23 -47.93
N TYR A 119 -22.08 -10.06 -48.77
CA TYR A 119 -22.92 -11.17 -49.24
C TYR A 119 -23.34 -10.94 -50.68
N ARG A 120 -23.71 -12.01 -51.37
CA ARG A 120 -24.18 -11.95 -52.77
C ARG A 120 -25.71 -11.97 -52.83
N HIS A 121 -26.32 -12.74 -51.96
CA HIS A 121 -27.75 -12.99 -51.92
C HIS A 121 -28.32 -12.42 -50.63
N PHE A 122 -29.38 -11.64 -50.74
CA PHE A 122 -30.06 -11.03 -49.61
C PHE A 122 -31.52 -11.43 -49.59
N LYS A 123 -32.04 -11.69 -48.40
CA LYS A 123 -33.43 -12.08 -48.17
C LYS A 123 -34.04 -11.17 -47.13
N PHE A 124 -35.03 -10.39 -47.54
CA PHE A 124 -35.89 -9.61 -46.67
C PHE A 124 -37.15 -10.42 -46.38
N ALA A 125 -37.34 -10.87 -45.15
CA ALA A 125 -38.48 -11.69 -44.74
C ALA A 125 -39.39 -10.89 -43.80
N VAL A 126 -40.63 -10.64 -44.24
CA VAL A 126 -41.66 -10.04 -43.38
C VAL A 126 -42.20 -11.10 -42.43
N LEU A 127 -42.06 -10.85 -41.13
CA LEU A 127 -42.56 -11.71 -40.07
C LEU A 127 -43.97 -11.28 -39.62
N ARG A 128 -44.25 -9.98 -39.63
CA ARG A 128 -45.54 -9.39 -39.21
C ARG A 128 -45.87 -8.15 -40.02
N GLU A 129 -47.14 -8.02 -40.39
CA GLU A 129 -47.72 -6.83 -41.00
C GLU A 129 -48.44 -5.97 -39.95
N ARG A 130 -48.64 -4.67 -40.22
CA ARG A 130 -49.21 -3.70 -39.27
C ARG A 130 -50.53 -4.13 -38.62
N GLU A 131 -51.47 -4.69 -39.38
CA GLU A 131 -52.76 -5.17 -38.85
C GLU A 131 -52.76 -6.66 -38.44
N ASN A 132 -51.59 -7.28 -38.32
CA ASN A 132 -51.43 -8.65 -37.83
C ASN A 132 -52.22 -9.72 -38.64
N LYS A 133 -52.52 -9.42 -39.91
CA LYS A 133 -53.09 -10.36 -40.88
C LYS A 133 -52.01 -11.38 -41.30
N SER A 134 -52.44 -12.58 -41.74
CA SER A 134 -51.52 -13.62 -42.24
C SER A 134 -50.59 -13.03 -43.32
N VAL A 135 -49.27 -13.22 -43.16
CA VAL A 135 -48.25 -12.64 -44.05
C VAL A 135 -48.54 -13.04 -45.49
N GLY A 136 -48.92 -12.05 -46.31
CA GLY A 136 -49.17 -12.21 -47.73
C GLY A 136 -47.94 -11.88 -48.57
N SER A 137 -48.15 -11.35 -49.77
CA SER A 137 -47.08 -10.70 -50.52
C SER A 137 -46.61 -9.45 -49.74
N PRO A 138 -45.30 -9.27 -49.52
CA PRO A 138 -44.79 -8.16 -48.72
C PRO A 138 -45.16 -6.81 -49.36
N ASN A 139 -45.69 -5.87 -48.58
CA ASN A 139 -46.12 -4.56 -49.06
C ASN A 139 -44.96 -3.57 -49.24
N VAL A 140 -43.92 -4.00 -49.95
CA VAL A 140 -42.67 -3.28 -50.17
C VAL A 140 -42.47 -3.13 -51.67
N LYS A 141 -42.32 -1.88 -52.14
CA LYS A 141 -42.09 -1.54 -53.54
C LYS A 141 -40.68 -1.90 -54.00
N HIS A 142 -39.71 -1.67 -53.11
CA HIS A 142 -38.30 -1.88 -53.40
C HIS A 142 -37.54 -2.19 -52.12
N PHE A 143 -36.50 -3.03 -52.22
CA PHE A 143 -35.60 -3.38 -51.13
C PHE A 143 -34.17 -3.35 -51.69
N GLY A 144 -33.26 -2.72 -50.96
CA GLY A 144 -31.87 -2.54 -51.37
C GLY A 144 -30.91 -2.55 -50.18
N MET A 145 -29.62 -2.67 -50.49
CA MET A 145 -28.55 -2.66 -49.49
C MET A 145 -27.87 -1.29 -49.49
N MET A 146 -27.46 -0.82 -48.31
CA MET A 146 -26.75 0.45 -48.16
C MET A 146 -25.29 0.23 -47.79
N ARG A 147 -24.45 1.15 -48.28
CA ARG A 147 -23.06 1.33 -47.87
C ARG A 147 -22.87 2.78 -47.46
N ASP A 148 -22.61 2.99 -46.18
CA ASP A 148 -22.34 4.31 -45.58
C ASP A 148 -23.45 5.33 -45.89
N GLY A 149 -24.71 4.86 -45.83
CA GLY A 149 -25.90 5.65 -46.13
C GLY A 149 -26.24 5.82 -47.61
N GLY A 150 -25.37 5.39 -48.52
CA GLY A 150 -25.64 5.34 -49.97
C GLY A 150 -26.22 4.00 -50.41
N ASP A 151 -27.04 3.99 -51.46
CA ASP A 151 -27.48 2.75 -52.11
C ASP A 151 -26.30 2.12 -52.88
N VAL A 152 -25.99 0.86 -52.57
CA VAL A 152 -24.91 0.09 -53.19
C VAL A 152 -25.04 0.04 -54.71
N VAL A 153 -26.27 0.00 -55.24
CA VAL A 153 -26.52 -0.05 -56.68
C VAL A 153 -26.09 1.25 -57.36
N HIS A 154 -26.33 2.39 -56.71
CA HIS A 154 -25.96 3.70 -57.23
C HIS A 154 -24.43 3.91 -57.18
N ASP A 155 -23.77 3.44 -56.10
CA ASP A 155 -22.33 3.58 -55.90
C ASP A 155 -21.50 2.77 -56.91
N LEU A 156 -22.02 1.63 -57.37
CA LEU A 156 -21.32 0.78 -58.33
C LEU A 156 -21.36 1.30 -59.78
N ARG A 157 -22.10 2.39 -60.07
CA ARG A 157 -22.20 3.08 -61.38
C ARG A 157 -22.43 2.15 -62.60
N GLN A 158 -22.99 0.96 -62.39
CA GLN A 158 -23.23 -0.03 -63.43
C GLN A 158 -24.73 -0.36 -63.49
N PRO A 159 -25.49 0.25 -64.43
CA PRO A 159 -26.87 -0.12 -64.66
C PRO A 159 -26.92 -1.57 -65.20
N GLY A 160 -27.37 -2.51 -64.37
CA GLY A 160 -27.47 -3.93 -64.71
C GLY A 160 -27.06 -4.91 -63.59
N LEU A 161 -26.55 -4.42 -62.46
CA LEU A 161 -25.93 -5.25 -61.42
C LEU A 161 -26.90 -6.00 -60.48
N ILE A 162 -28.19 -5.67 -60.53
CA ILE A 162 -29.25 -6.43 -59.83
C ILE A 162 -29.57 -7.63 -60.71
N GLY A 163 -29.05 -8.80 -60.34
CA GLY A 163 -29.21 -10.03 -61.09
C GLY A 163 -30.68 -10.44 -61.17
N GLN A 164 -31.38 -10.48 -60.02
CA GLN A 164 -32.80 -10.83 -59.93
C GLN A 164 -33.43 -10.21 -58.66
N TYR A 165 -34.59 -9.56 -58.82
CA TYR A 165 -35.46 -9.13 -57.71
C TYR A 165 -36.72 -10.01 -57.73
N GLN A 166 -36.88 -10.88 -56.74
CA GLN A 166 -37.99 -11.84 -56.68
C GLN A 166 -38.85 -11.62 -55.44
N VAL A 167 -40.13 -11.31 -55.65
CA VAL A 167 -41.11 -11.18 -54.57
C VAL A 167 -41.90 -12.49 -54.47
N HIS A 168 -41.78 -13.17 -53.34
CA HIS A 168 -42.51 -14.40 -53.08
C HIS A 168 -43.81 -14.11 -52.31
N LYS A 169 -44.81 -14.99 -52.49
CA LYS A 169 -46.14 -14.85 -51.85
C LYS A 169 -46.13 -15.07 -50.33
N ASN A 170 -45.03 -15.57 -49.77
CA ASN A 170 -44.83 -15.89 -48.36
C ASN A 170 -44.21 -14.73 -47.55
N GLY A 171 -44.26 -13.50 -48.06
CA GLY A 171 -43.67 -12.35 -47.37
C GLY A 171 -42.16 -12.16 -47.58
N THR A 172 -41.50 -12.97 -48.42
CA THR A 172 -40.05 -12.85 -48.63
C THR A 172 -39.70 -12.18 -49.96
N ILE A 173 -38.71 -11.29 -49.92
CA ILE A 173 -38.12 -10.64 -51.08
C ILE A 173 -36.66 -11.10 -51.16
N ASN A 174 -36.30 -11.69 -52.28
CA ASN A 174 -34.92 -12.07 -52.57
C ASN A 174 -34.29 -11.04 -53.52
N LEU A 175 -33.12 -10.57 -53.13
CA LEU A 175 -32.29 -9.62 -53.86
C LEU A 175 -30.95 -10.28 -54.15
N ASP A 176 -30.67 -10.52 -55.43
CA ASP A 176 -29.43 -11.16 -55.86
C ASP A 176 -28.55 -10.16 -56.62
N TYR A 177 -27.30 -10.02 -56.16
CA TYR A 177 -26.27 -9.29 -56.88
C TYR A 177 -25.43 -10.22 -57.74
N GLU A 178 -24.91 -9.70 -58.85
CA GLU A 178 -24.03 -10.48 -59.73
C GLU A 178 -22.75 -10.93 -58.99
N PHE A 179 -22.21 -10.07 -58.12
CA PHE A 179 -21.03 -10.31 -57.29
C PHE A 179 -21.35 -10.04 -55.81
N PRO A 180 -20.58 -10.58 -54.84
CA PRO A 180 -20.73 -10.21 -53.44
C PRO A 180 -20.56 -8.70 -53.24
N VAL A 181 -21.50 -8.08 -52.54
CA VAL A 181 -21.47 -6.65 -52.23
C VAL A 181 -21.26 -6.42 -50.74
N GLN A 182 -20.49 -5.39 -50.43
CA GLN A 182 -20.23 -4.94 -49.07
C GLN A 182 -21.33 -3.95 -48.65
N SER A 183 -21.95 -4.17 -47.50
CA SER A 183 -23.04 -3.33 -46.97
C SER A 183 -22.98 -3.24 -45.45
N ASN A 184 -23.36 -2.09 -44.90
CA ASN A 184 -23.53 -1.82 -43.47
C ASN A 184 -24.88 -1.16 -43.20
N GLY A 185 -25.88 -1.49 -44.01
CA GLY A 185 -27.24 -1.01 -43.85
C GLY A 185 -28.14 -1.57 -44.93
N PHE A 186 -29.43 -1.31 -44.83
CA PHE A 186 -30.40 -1.66 -45.86
C PHE A 186 -31.53 -0.67 -45.86
N TYR A 187 -32.30 -0.64 -46.93
CA TYR A 187 -33.51 0.17 -46.99
C TYR A 187 -34.62 -0.57 -47.69
N PHE A 188 -35.85 -0.15 -47.42
CA PHE A 188 -36.99 -0.56 -48.22
C PHE A 188 -37.93 0.62 -48.47
N ILE A 189 -38.69 0.54 -49.55
CA ILE A 189 -39.65 1.58 -49.95
C ILE A 189 -41.05 1.02 -49.76
N THR A 190 -41.89 1.73 -49.01
CA THR A 190 -43.29 1.33 -48.82
C THR A 190 -44.03 1.30 -50.16
N SER A 191 -44.87 0.29 -50.36
CA SER A 191 -45.71 0.17 -51.56
C SER A 191 -46.73 1.31 -51.67
N ASP A 192 -47.23 1.55 -52.88
CA ASP A 192 -48.31 2.50 -53.18
C ASP A 192 -49.67 2.09 -52.57
N ASN A 193 -49.76 0.86 -52.06
CA ASN A 193 -50.98 0.20 -51.60
C ASN A 193 -51.27 0.38 -50.08
N MET A 194 -52.30 -0.33 -49.60
CA MET A 194 -52.81 -0.41 -48.22
C MET A 194 -51.72 -0.38 -47.14
N THR A 195 -51.76 0.62 -46.24
CA THR A 195 -50.87 0.79 -45.07
C THR A 195 -50.97 -0.34 -44.04
N GLU A 196 -52.08 -1.08 -44.07
CA GLU A 196 -52.41 -2.20 -43.18
C GLU A 196 -51.42 -3.37 -43.33
N ARG A 197 -50.81 -3.49 -44.52
CA ARG A 197 -49.89 -4.57 -44.89
C ARG A 197 -48.42 -4.19 -44.78
N ASP A 198 -48.11 -3.00 -44.28
CA ASP A 198 -46.73 -2.56 -44.12
C ASP A 198 -45.99 -3.49 -43.16
N PRO A 199 -44.73 -3.84 -43.46
CA PRO A 199 -43.94 -4.70 -42.59
C PRO A 199 -43.70 -3.99 -41.27
N THR A 200 -44.09 -4.59 -40.15
CA THR A 200 -43.78 -4.08 -38.81
C THR A 200 -42.76 -4.96 -38.11
N SER A 201 -42.70 -6.26 -38.40
CA SER A 201 -41.61 -7.12 -37.94
C SER A 201 -40.98 -7.81 -39.15
N PHE A 202 -39.67 -7.77 -39.27
CA PHE A 202 -38.95 -8.33 -40.42
C PHE A 202 -37.51 -8.67 -40.07
N THR A 203 -36.90 -9.54 -40.88
CA THR A 203 -35.47 -9.86 -40.82
C THR A 203 -34.83 -9.73 -42.20
N VAL A 204 -33.56 -9.35 -42.20
CA VAL A 204 -32.71 -9.31 -43.38
C VAL A 204 -31.61 -10.33 -43.17
N SER A 205 -31.47 -11.26 -44.11
CA SER A 205 -30.42 -12.27 -44.08
C SER A 205 -29.53 -12.16 -45.31
N GLY A 206 -28.23 -12.35 -45.13
CA GLY A 206 -27.24 -12.45 -46.19
C GLY A 206 -26.80 -13.91 -46.40
N SER A 207 -26.49 -14.26 -47.65
CA SER A 207 -25.93 -15.56 -48.02
C SER A 207 -24.95 -15.44 -49.19
N HIS A 208 -23.95 -16.31 -49.21
CA HIS A 208 -23.00 -16.43 -50.33
C HIS A 208 -23.48 -17.43 -51.39
N ASP A 209 -24.31 -18.40 -51.00
CA ASP A 209 -24.65 -19.59 -51.80
C ASP A 209 -26.15 -19.94 -51.81
N ARG A 210 -26.98 -19.14 -51.13
CA ARG A 210 -28.41 -19.35 -50.87
C ARG A 210 -28.76 -20.53 -49.95
N GLN A 211 -27.77 -21.25 -49.42
CA GLN A 211 -27.99 -22.36 -48.49
C GLN A 211 -27.83 -21.90 -47.05
N GLU A 212 -26.71 -21.26 -46.73
CA GLU A 212 -26.43 -20.72 -45.40
C GLU A 212 -26.84 -19.25 -45.34
N TRP A 213 -27.79 -18.94 -44.46
CA TRP A 213 -28.30 -17.59 -44.26
C TRP A 213 -27.91 -17.07 -42.89
N THR A 214 -27.25 -15.92 -42.86
CA THR A 214 -26.91 -15.20 -41.63
C THR A 214 -27.79 -13.98 -41.49
N ILE A 215 -28.39 -13.74 -40.33
CA ILE A 215 -29.18 -12.52 -40.09
C ILE A 215 -28.21 -11.34 -39.99
N ILE A 216 -28.40 -10.34 -40.84
CA ILE A 216 -27.59 -9.12 -40.93
C ILE A 216 -28.38 -7.84 -40.64
N GLY A 217 -29.69 -7.96 -40.44
CA GLY A 217 -30.60 -6.86 -40.17
C GLY A 217 -31.93 -7.37 -39.61
N ALA A 218 -32.66 -6.53 -38.88
CA ALA A 218 -34.01 -6.82 -38.43
C ALA A 218 -34.76 -5.53 -38.08
N SER A 219 -36.07 -5.65 -37.89
CA SER A 219 -36.95 -4.58 -37.42
C SER A 219 -36.57 -4.03 -36.04
N GLN A 220 -35.95 -4.87 -35.20
CA GLN A 220 -35.34 -4.44 -33.95
C GLN A 220 -33.87 -4.87 -33.93
N TYR A 221 -32.99 -3.93 -33.65
CA TYR A 221 -31.57 -4.21 -33.47
C TYR A 221 -31.03 -3.41 -32.28
N GLN A 222 -30.03 -3.95 -31.62
CA GLN A 222 -29.34 -3.31 -30.51
C GLN A 222 -27.85 -3.53 -30.65
N VAL A 223 -27.07 -2.50 -30.33
CA VAL A 223 -25.61 -2.60 -30.25
C VAL A 223 -25.27 -3.50 -29.06
N ASP A 224 -24.63 -4.64 -29.30
CA ASP A 224 -24.18 -5.52 -28.24
C ASP A 224 -22.78 -5.14 -27.80
N LEU A 225 -22.70 -4.14 -26.92
CA LEU A 225 -21.43 -3.68 -26.34
C LEU A 225 -20.72 -4.78 -25.52
N LEU A 226 -21.43 -5.87 -25.18
CA LEU A 226 -20.91 -7.01 -24.42
C LEU A 226 -20.56 -8.22 -25.30
N ALA A 227 -20.74 -8.15 -26.63
CA ALA A 227 -20.34 -9.19 -27.58
C ALA A 227 -18.81 -9.29 -27.72
N VAL A 228 -18.18 -9.99 -26.77
CA VAL A 228 -16.73 -10.24 -26.73
C VAL A 228 -16.32 -11.40 -27.66
N ASN A 229 -17.25 -12.06 -28.34
CA ASN A 229 -16.93 -13.24 -29.14
C ASN A 229 -15.89 -12.90 -30.22
N THR A 230 -14.73 -13.56 -30.17
CA THR A 230 -13.53 -13.17 -30.92
C THR A 230 -13.60 -13.53 -32.40
N GLY A 231 -14.50 -14.44 -32.77
CA GLY A 231 -14.70 -14.88 -34.16
C GLY A 231 -15.76 -14.09 -34.92
N ASP A 232 -16.64 -13.36 -34.23
CA ASP A 232 -17.76 -12.66 -34.86
C ASP A 232 -17.52 -11.14 -34.86
N LEU A 233 -17.45 -10.56 -36.05
CA LEU A 233 -17.30 -9.12 -36.24
C LEU A 233 -18.65 -8.37 -36.14
N ALA A 234 -19.76 -9.09 -35.97
CA ALA A 234 -21.06 -8.47 -35.70
C ALA A 234 -21.00 -7.60 -34.43
N ILE A 235 -21.58 -6.41 -34.57
CA ILE A 235 -21.71 -5.41 -33.51
C ILE A 235 -23.15 -5.39 -32.98
N PHE A 236 -24.10 -5.84 -33.78
CA PHE A 236 -25.52 -5.77 -33.50
C PHE A 236 -26.09 -7.13 -33.15
N LYS A 237 -26.97 -7.15 -32.14
CA LYS A 237 -27.93 -8.23 -31.89
C LYS A 237 -29.24 -7.87 -32.58
N PHE A 238 -29.78 -8.81 -33.34
CA PHE A 238 -31.04 -8.66 -34.04
C PHE A 238 -32.16 -9.36 -33.27
N GLY A 239 -33.26 -8.66 -33.06
CA GLY A 239 -34.48 -9.14 -32.40
C GLY A 239 -35.69 -9.10 -33.34
N GLN A 240 -36.79 -9.72 -32.92
CA GLN A 240 -38.04 -9.77 -33.70
C GLN A 240 -39.09 -8.73 -33.24
N GLY A 241 -38.65 -7.62 -32.64
CA GLY A 241 -39.56 -6.55 -32.20
C GLY A 241 -40.26 -5.85 -33.36
N ASP A 242 -41.32 -5.10 -33.04
CA ASP A 242 -42.05 -4.30 -34.02
C ASP A 242 -41.33 -2.97 -34.28
N TYR A 243 -41.20 -2.62 -35.55
CA TYR A 243 -40.75 -1.34 -36.08
C TYR A 243 -41.97 -0.55 -36.56
N ASN A 244 -42.01 0.75 -36.24
CA ASN A 244 -43.09 1.62 -36.64
C ASN A 244 -42.86 2.17 -38.06
N THR A 245 -43.07 1.32 -39.07
CA THR A 245 -42.98 1.71 -40.48
C THR A 245 -43.87 2.93 -40.75
N SER A 246 -43.38 3.88 -41.55
CA SER A 246 -44.08 5.09 -41.94
C SER A 246 -45.36 4.77 -42.70
N MET A 247 -46.41 5.55 -42.45
CA MET A 247 -47.65 5.47 -43.21
C MET A 247 -47.54 6.18 -44.56
N ALA A 248 -46.53 7.04 -44.77
CA ALA A 248 -46.28 7.65 -46.06
C ALA A 248 -45.95 6.57 -47.11
N ARG A 249 -46.59 6.66 -48.28
CA ARG A 249 -46.36 5.74 -49.42
C ARG A 249 -45.14 6.19 -50.20
N ASN A 250 -44.42 5.27 -50.82
CA ASN A 250 -43.10 5.53 -51.44
C ASN A 250 -42.08 6.13 -50.47
N TYR A 251 -42.29 5.95 -49.17
CA TYR A 251 -41.35 6.45 -48.17
C TYR A 251 -40.19 5.46 -48.06
N VAL A 252 -38.96 6.00 -48.02
CA VAL A 252 -37.74 5.21 -47.89
C VAL A 252 -37.46 5.01 -46.41
N GLU A 253 -37.63 3.77 -45.95
CA GLU A 253 -37.21 3.33 -44.62
C GLU A 253 -35.76 2.87 -44.68
N SER A 254 -34.84 3.66 -44.13
CA SER A 254 -33.41 3.38 -44.15
C SER A 254 -32.90 2.92 -42.78
N PHE A 255 -32.14 1.84 -42.75
CA PHE A 255 -31.52 1.25 -41.56
C PHE A 255 -30.01 1.34 -41.68
N ASP A 256 -29.41 2.33 -41.03
CA ASP A 256 -27.96 2.45 -40.93
C ASP A 256 -27.44 1.55 -39.81
N LEU A 257 -26.69 0.53 -40.20
CA LEU A 257 -26.00 -0.41 -39.30
C LEU A 257 -24.50 -0.13 -39.30
N SER A 258 -24.09 1.11 -39.57
CA SER A 258 -22.74 1.57 -39.34
C SER A 258 -22.40 1.50 -37.86
N ALA A 259 -21.12 1.27 -37.56
CA ALA A 259 -20.68 1.13 -36.18
C ALA A 259 -20.84 2.48 -35.45
N PRO A 260 -21.56 2.55 -34.32
CA PRO A 260 -21.79 3.81 -33.63
C PRO A 260 -20.45 4.33 -33.08
N SER A 261 -19.92 5.38 -33.71
CA SER A 261 -18.52 5.77 -33.59
C SER A 261 -18.10 6.16 -32.17
N VAL A 262 -18.98 6.83 -31.42
CA VAL A 262 -18.72 7.31 -30.06
C VAL A 262 -18.68 6.14 -29.07
N GLU A 263 -19.67 5.25 -29.12
CA GLU A 263 -19.80 4.07 -28.27
C GLU A 263 -18.61 3.13 -28.49
N MET A 264 -18.25 2.90 -29.76
CA MET A 264 -17.09 2.08 -30.12
C MET A 264 -15.77 2.69 -29.65
N LEU A 265 -15.62 4.02 -29.75
CA LEU A 265 -14.44 4.73 -29.24
C LEU A 265 -14.36 4.61 -27.70
N LEU A 266 -15.48 4.70 -26.99
CA LEU A 266 -15.53 4.52 -25.53
C LEU A 266 -15.16 3.08 -25.14
N ILE A 267 -15.64 2.06 -25.85
CA ILE A 267 -15.25 0.67 -25.61
C ILE A 267 -13.74 0.47 -25.88
N LEU A 268 -13.24 1.02 -26.98
CA LEU A 268 -11.83 0.93 -27.34
C LEU A 268 -10.97 1.59 -26.26
N LEU A 269 -11.35 2.79 -25.80
CA LEU A 269 -10.69 3.50 -24.72
C LEU A 269 -10.71 2.69 -23.43
N MET A 270 -11.86 2.11 -23.05
CA MET A 270 -11.98 1.25 -21.87
C MET A 270 -11.04 0.02 -21.96
N ALA A 271 -11.03 -0.68 -23.10
CA ALA A 271 -10.20 -1.87 -23.31
C ALA A 271 -8.70 -1.53 -23.30
N LEU A 272 -8.33 -0.43 -23.95
CA LEU A 272 -6.96 0.10 -23.93
C LEU A 272 -6.54 0.49 -22.51
N MET A 273 -7.38 1.22 -21.77
CA MET A 273 -7.06 1.64 -20.40
C MET A 273 -6.99 0.46 -19.42
N ARG A 274 -7.75 -0.63 -19.64
CA ARG A 274 -7.57 -1.89 -18.89
C ARG A 274 -6.22 -2.54 -19.18
N THR A 275 -5.83 -2.56 -20.45
CA THR A 275 -4.52 -3.05 -20.88
C THR A 275 -3.41 -2.24 -20.21
N LEU A 276 -3.45 -0.91 -20.33
CA LEU A 276 -2.42 -0.03 -19.80
C LEU A 276 -2.39 -0.02 -18.27
N SER A 277 -3.55 -0.01 -17.59
CA SER A 277 -3.64 0.04 -16.13
C SER A 277 -3.15 -1.23 -15.44
N LEU A 278 -2.96 -2.33 -16.17
CA LEU A 278 -2.39 -3.58 -15.65
C LEU A 278 -0.97 -3.82 -16.18
N GLY A 279 -0.74 -3.57 -17.47
CA GLY A 279 0.55 -3.76 -18.12
C GLY A 279 1.62 -2.76 -17.68
N VAL A 280 1.30 -1.46 -17.62
CA VAL A 280 2.27 -0.41 -17.25
C VAL A 280 2.73 -0.59 -15.80
N PRO A 281 1.85 -0.80 -14.79
CA PRO A 281 2.31 -1.10 -13.43
C PRO A 281 3.15 -2.37 -13.34
N ALA A 282 2.87 -3.39 -14.16
CA ALA A 282 3.66 -4.60 -14.17
C ALA A 282 5.09 -4.35 -14.69
N VAL A 283 5.23 -3.62 -15.80
CA VAL A 283 6.53 -3.22 -16.34
C VAL A 283 7.28 -2.31 -15.37
N LEU A 284 6.60 -1.34 -14.76
CA LEU A 284 7.19 -0.47 -13.74
C LEU A 284 7.63 -1.26 -12.50
N GLY A 285 6.90 -2.30 -12.11
CA GLY A 285 7.30 -3.23 -11.06
C GLY A 285 8.59 -3.97 -11.39
N LEU A 286 8.73 -4.49 -12.63
CA LEU A 286 9.98 -5.09 -13.12
C LEU A 286 11.15 -4.09 -13.11
N LEU A 287 10.87 -2.82 -13.43
CA LEU A 287 11.81 -1.70 -13.39
C LEU A 287 12.02 -1.12 -12.00
N ARG A 288 11.52 -1.76 -10.94
CA ARG A 288 11.73 -1.33 -9.53
C ARG A 288 11.12 0.05 -9.22
N ARG A 289 10.04 0.42 -9.91
CA ARG A 289 9.28 1.67 -9.79
C ARG A 289 7.82 1.41 -9.36
N GLU A 290 7.63 0.58 -8.34
CA GLU A 290 6.32 0.11 -7.86
C GLU A 290 5.41 1.24 -7.38
N HIS A 291 5.98 2.31 -6.80
CA HIS A 291 5.22 3.49 -6.38
C HIS A 291 4.53 4.17 -7.58
N ILE A 292 5.28 4.39 -8.66
CA ILE A 292 4.76 4.97 -9.90
C ILE A 292 3.74 4.00 -10.53
N GLY A 293 4.01 2.68 -10.47
CA GLY A 293 3.06 1.66 -10.90
C GLY A 293 1.72 1.72 -10.16
N LYS A 294 1.73 1.86 -8.83
CA LYS A 294 0.50 2.03 -8.01
C LYS A 294 -0.30 3.26 -8.48
N ILE A 295 0.36 4.39 -8.70
CA ILE A 295 -0.29 5.64 -9.15
C ILE A 295 -0.92 5.46 -10.53
N TRP A 296 -0.21 4.85 -11.48
CA TRP A 296 -0.75 4.54 -12.81
C TRP A 296 -1.97 3.63 -12.75
N MET A 297 -1.93 2.60 -11.89
CA MET A 297 -3.07 1.71 -11.68
C MET A 297 -4.29 2.48 -11.17
N GLN A 298 -4.11 3.38 -10.21
CA GLN A 298 -5.19 4.21 -9.65
C GLN A 298 -5.84 5.10 -10.70
N TYR A 299 -5.05 5.88 -11.46
CA TYR A 299 -5.58 6.74 -12.51
C TYR A 299 -6.21 5.95 -13.65
N GLY A 300 -5.60 4.83 -14.05
CA GLY A 300 -6.15 3.94 -15.06
C GLY A 300 -7.52 3.40 -14.68
N ILE A 301 -7.70 2.96 -13.42
CA ILE A 301 -9.00 2.51 -12.91
C ILE A 301 -10.02 3.65 -12.88
N LEU A 302 -9.62 4.85 -12.47
CA LEU A 302 -10.52 6.01 -12.45
C LEU A 302 -11.03 6.35 -13.86
N ILE A 303 -10.16 6.34 -14.87
CA ILE A 303 -10.57 6.56 -16.28
C ILE A 303 -11.53 5.46 -16.74
N ILE A 304 -11.29 4.20 -16.36
CA ILE A 304 -12.21 3.09 -16.65
C ILE A 304 -13.60 3.35 -16.03
N VAL A 305 -13.66 3.81 -14.78
CA VAL A 305 -14.93 4.15 -14.10
C VAL A 305 -15.68 5.24 -14.86
N VAL A 306 -15.01 6.33 -15.23
CA VAL A 306 -15.63 7.43 -15.99
C VAL A 306 -16.14 6.94 -17.34
N THR A 307 -15.34 6.14 -18.04
CA THR A 307 -15.72 5.58 -19.35
C THR A 307 -16.95 4.66 -19.23
N LEU A 308 -17.02 3.83 -18.19
CA LEU A 308 -18.18 2.98 -17.92
C LEU A 308 -19.44 3.79 -17.60
N CYS A 309 -19.33 4.88 -16.84
CA CYS A 309 -20.47 5.76 -16.58
C CYS A 309 -21.00 6.41 -17.87
N LEU A 310 -20.11 6.82 -18.79
CA LEU A 310 -20.50 7.34 -20.10
C LEU A 310 -21.19 6.26 -20.94
N ILE A 311 -20.65 5.03 -20.97
CA ILE A 311 -21.29 3.91 -21.66
C ILE A 311 -22.68 3.62 -21.06
N ALA A 312 -22.82 3.60 -19.74
CA ALA A 312 -24.11 3.36 -19.08
C ALA A 312 -25.15 4.47 -19.34
N TYR A 313 -24.69 5.68 -19.60
CA TYR A 313 -25.57 6.79 -19.99
C TYR A 313 -26.14 6.56 -21.40
N MET A 314 -25.29 6.10 -22.33
CA MET A 314 -25.65 5.86 -23.73
C MET A 314 -26.46 4.56 -23.91
N ASP A 315 -26.04 3.46 -23.28
CA ASP A 315 -26.69 2.16 -23.36
C ASP A 315 -27.76 2.01 -22.26
N ARG A 316 -28.99 2.37 -22.60
CA ARG A 316 -30.13 2.33 -21.66
C ARG A 316 -30.47 0.92 -21.21
N ASP A 317 -30.32 -0.06 -22.09
CA ASP A 317 -30.75 -1.43 -21.85
C ASP A 317 -29.78 -2.17 -20.93
N ASN A 318 -28.47 -1.94 -21.08
CA ASN A 318 -27.44 -2.50 -20.20
C ASN A 318 -26.98 -1.53 -19.10
N ARG A 319 -27.73 -0.45 -18.84
CA ARG A 319 -27.37 0.60 -17.88
C ARG A 319 -27.04 0.04 -16.50
N THR A 320 -27.91 -0.80 -15.96
CA THR A 320 -27.75 -1.36 -14.60
C THR A 320 -26.46 -2.18 -14.49
N SER A 321 -26.22 -3.08 -15.44
CA SER A 321 -25.03 -3.92 -15.50
C SER A 321 -23.75 -3.09 -15.64
N THR A 322 -23.79 -2.04 -16.46
CA THR A 322 -22.64 -1.16 -16.71
C THR A 322 -22.34 -0.26 -15.51
N LEU A 323 -23.37 0.33 -14.88
CA LEU A 323 -23.23 1.09 -13.63
C LEU A 323 -22.67 0.22 -12.51
N LEU A 324 -23.11 -1.04 -12.45
CA LEU A 324 -22.59 -1.96 -11.47
C LEU A 324 -21.09 -2.21 -11.67
N LEU A 325 -20.66 -2.44 -12.92
CA LEU A 325 -19.25 -2.60 -13.25
C LEU A 325 -18.43 -1.33 -12.94
N ALA A 326 -19.02 -0.14 -13.11
CA ALA A 326 -18.41 1.13 -12.72
C ALA A 326 -18.23 1.22 -11.20
N PHE A 327 -19.27 0.91 -10.42
CA PHE A 327 -19.23 0.89 -8.95
C PHE A 327 -18.22 -0.14 -8.41
N SER A 328 -18.17 -1.32 -9.01
CA SER A 328 -17.15 -2.33 -8.74
C SER A 328 -15.75 -1.77 -8.98
N SER A 329 -15.48 -1.21 -10.16
CA SER A 329 -14.17 -0.63 -10.49
C SER A 329 -13.79 0.51 -9.53
N PHE A 330 -14.75 1.35 -9.15
CA PHE A 330 -14.55 2.42 -8.17
C PHE A 330 -14.21 1.89 -6.78
N SER A 331 -14.84 0.78 -6.35
CA SER A 331 -14.52 0.14 -5.07
C SER A 331 -13.07 -0.36 -5.03
N VAL A 332 -12.57 -0.92 -6.14
CA VAL A 332 -11.15 -1.31 -6.26
C VAL A 332 -10.23 -0.07 -6.18
N PHE A 333 -10.61 1.03 -6.83
CA PHE A 333 -9.88 2.30 -6.71
C PHE A 333 -9.79 2.77 -5.25
N VAL A 334 -10.92 2.81 -4.53
CA VAL A 334 -10.98 3.18 -3.10
C VAL A 334 -10.06 2.29 -2.27
N ILE A 335 -10.06 0.97 -2.53
CA ILE A 335 -9.20 0.04 -1.80
C ILE A 335 -7.71 0.36 -1.99
N ILE A 336 -7.29 0.58 -3.23
CA ILE A 336 -5.88 0.86 -3.57
C ILE A 336 -5.46 2.25 -3.09
N PHE A 337 -6.39 3.22 -3.06
CA PHE A 337 -6.12 4.61 -2.68
C PHE A 337 -6.04 4.80 -1.17
N PHE A 338 -7.05 4.35 -0.41
CA PHE A 338 -7.18 4.69 1.01
C PHE A 338 -6.57 3.68 1.97
N PHE A 339 -6.56 2.38 1.65
CA PHE A 339 -6.10 1.36 2.59
C PHE A 339 -4.61 1.07 2.44
N GLU A 340 -3.79 1.90 3.07
CA GLU A 340 -2.36 1.60 3.26
C GLU A 340 -2.16 0.53 4.33
N ASN A 341 -2.98 0.54 5.39
CA ASN A 341 -2.97 -0.56 6.36
C ASN A 341 -3.46 -1.85 5.70
N GLU A 342 -2.56 -2.81 5.66
CA GLU A 342 -2.72 -4.09 5.01
C GLU A 342 -3.89 -4.92 5.57
N MET A 343 -4.18 -4.85 6.87
CA MET A 343 -5.33 -5.55 7.45
C MET A 343 -6.64 -5.00 6.87
N TYR A 344 -6.76 -3.67 6.80
CA TYR A 344 -7.93 -3.03 6.21
C TYR A 344 -7.99 -3.26 4.70
N TYR A 345 -6.86 -3.28 4.00
CA TYR A 345 -6.79 -3.57 2.57
C TYR A 345 -7.36 -4.95 2.24
N TRP A 346 -6.91 -6.02 2.92
CA TRP A 346 -7.39 -7.38 2.66
C TRP A 346 -8.82 -7.60 3.14
N THR A 347 -9.21 -6.98 4.24
CA THR A 347 -10.60 -7.05 4.74
C THR A 347 -11.56 -6.34 3.77
N ALA A 348 -11.22 -5.13 3.33
CA ALA A 348 -12.02 -4.38 2.36
C ALA A 348 -12.07 -5.10 1.00
N SER A 349 -10.96 -5.72 0.58
CA SER A 349 -10.91 -6.58 -0.61
C SER A 349 -11.87 -7.76 -0.46
N LEU A 350 -11.78 -8.52 0.64
CA LEU A 350 -12.66 -9.66 0.90
C LEU A 350 -14.14 -9.24 0.85
N LEU A 351 -14.52 -8.17 1.55
CA LEU A 351 -15.91 -7.70 1.58
C LEU A 351 -16.39 -7.24 0.19
N THR A 352 -15.56 -6.49 -0.54
CA THR A 352 -15.91 -5.96 -1.87
C THR A 352 -16.09 -7.08 -2.88
N PHE A 353 -15.11 -7.99 -2.98
CA PHE A 353 -15.15 -9.08 -3.96
C PHE A 353 -16.15 -10.18 -3.57
N PHE A 354 -16.45 -10.36 -2.28
CA PHE A 354 -17.56 -11.20 -1.85
C PHE A 354 -18.91 -10.58 -2.22
N GLY A 355 -19.05 -9.26 -2.09
CA GLY A 355 -20.20 -8.53 -2.62
C GLY A 355 -20.39 -8.75 -4.13
N TRP A 356 -19.30 -8.76 -4.91
CA TRP A 356 -19.36 -9.06 -6.34
C TRP A 356 -19.77 -10.50 -6.63
N LEU A 357 -19.32 -11.46 -5.82
CA LEU A 357 -19.73 -12.86 -5.92
C LEU A 357 -21.25 -12.98 -5.71
N VAL A 358 -21.78 -12.42 -4.62
CA VAL A 358 -23.22 -12.46 -4.30
C VAL A 358 -24.02 -11.79 -5.40
N LEU A 359 -23.59 -10.60 -5.84
CA LEU A 359 -24.31 -9.86 -6.86
C LEU A 359 -24.23 -10.52 -8.24
N GLY A 360 -23.09 -11.14 -8.57
CA GLY A 360 -22.94 -11.96 -9.76
C GLY A 360 -23.87 -13.16 -9.76
N LEU A 361 -24.11 -13.79 -8.60
CA LEU A 361 -25.10 -14.87 -8.46
C LEU A 361 -26.53 -14.34 -8.62
N LEU A 362 -26.88 -13.22 -7.99
CA LEU A 362 -28.21 -12.60 -8.10
C LEU A 362 -28.54 -12.18 -9.53
N MET A 363 -27.55 -11.70 -10.29
CA MET A 363 -27.71 -11.24 -11.66
C MET A 363 -27.43 -12.34 -12.71
N SER A 364 -27.13 -13.57 -12.29
CA SER A 364 -26.70 -14.67 -13.18
C SER A 364 -25.51 -14.30 -14.10
N TYR A 365 -24.56 -13.52 -13.59
CA TYR A 365 -23.42 -13.00 -14.35
C TYR A 365 -22.13 -13.78 -14.03
N PRO A 366 -21.74 -14.79 -14.84
CA PRO A 366 -20.72 -15.78 -14.47
C PRO A 366 -19.32 -15.19 -14.29
N ASN A 367 -18.99 -14.11 -14.99
CA ASN A 367 -17.67 -13.49 -14.87
C ASN A 367 -17.47 -12.81 -13.51
N PHE A 368 -18.53 -12.19 -12.95
CA PHE A 368 -18.47 -11.60 -11.60
C PHE A 368 -18.32 -12.68 -10.55
N VAL A 369 -19.04 -13.80 -10.70
CA VAL A 369 -18.91 -14.96 -9.82
C VAL A 369 -17.48 -15.48 -9.81
N LYS A 370 -16.87 -15.71 -10.97
CA LYS A 370 -15.49 -16.22 -11.09
C LYS A 370 -14.47 -15.27 -10.44
N VAL A 371 -14.48 -13.99 -10.82
CA VAL A 371 -13.53 -13.00 -10.30
C VAL A 371 -13.75 -12.77 -8.80
N GLY A 372 -15.00 -12.57 -8.38
CA GLY A 372 -15.38 -12.39 -6.98
C GLY A 372 -14.93 -13.56 -6.12
N LEU A 373 -15.16 -14.80 -6.56
CA LEU A 373 -14.75 -16.02 -5.86
C LEU A 373 -13.22 -16.11 -5.72
N ILE A 374 -12.48 -15.98 -6.83
CA ILE A 374 -11.01 -16.12 -6.83
C ILE A 374 -10.37 -15.10 -5.88
N VAL A 375 -10.76 -13.81 -6.00
CA VAL A 375 -10.15 -12.75 -5.19
C VAL A 375 -10.59 -12.84 -3.73
N SER A 376 -11.84 -13.26 -3.45
CA SER A 376 -12.30 -13.48 -2.07
C SER A 376 -11.56 -14.64 -1.41
N LEU A 377 -11.39 -15.77 -2.11
CA LEU A 377 -10.63 -16.91 -1.59
C LEU A 377 -9.16 -16.55 -1.36
N ALA A 378 -8.54 -15.81 -2.28
CA ALA A 378 -7.18 -15.32 -2.09
C ALA A 378 -7.06 -14.37 -0.88
N SER A 379 -7.99 -13.43 -0.73
CA SER A 379 -8.02 -12.50 0.40
C SER A 379 -8.23 -13.23 1.73
N LEU A 380 -9.17 -14.19 1.76
CA LEU A 380 -9.42 -15.04 2.92
C LEU A 380 -8.20 -15.88 3.28
N PHE A 381 -7.55 -16.52 2.29
CA PHE A 381 -6.34 -17.29 2.51
C PHE A 381 -5.22 -16.43 3.11
N ILE A 382 -5.02 -15.21 2.62
CA ILE A 382 -4.01 -14.29 3.17
C ILE A 382 -4.32 -13.91 4.61
N LEU A 383 -5.58 -13.59 4.92
CA LEU A 383 -6.02 -13.29 6.29
C LEU A 383 -5.83 -14.49 7.23
N LEU A 384 -6.19 -15.70 6.79
CA LEU A 384 -6.00 -16.94 7.55
C LEU A 384 -4.52 -17.29 7.73
N TYR A 385 -3.71 -17.13 6.68
CA TYR A 385 -2.26 -17.33 6.73
C TYR A 385 -1.62 -16.36 7.73
N ARG A 386 -2.02 -15.09 7.71
CA ARG A 386 -1.55 -14.08 8.67
C ARG A 386 -1.96 -14.43 10.09
N PHE A 387 -3.20 -14.85 10.30
CA PHE A 387 -3.68 -15.32 11.60
C PHE A 387 -2.85 -16.51 12.08
N HIS A 388 -2.60 -17.48 11.20
CA HIS A 388 -1.75 -18.63 11.48
C HIS A 388 -0.31 -18.22 11.82
N VAL A 389 0.33 -17.34 11.05
CA VAL A 389 1.69 -16.84 11.33
C VAL A 389 1.73 -16.11 12.67
N THR A 390 0.72 -15.29 12.97
CA THR A 390 0.62 -14.59 14.26
C THR A 390 0.47 -15.59 15.40
N TYR A 391 -0.43 -16.55 15.28
CA TYR A 391 -0.66 -17.60 16.27
C TYR A 391 0.58 -18.47 16.51
N THR A 392 1.20 -18.97 15.45
CA THR A 392 2.44 -19.75 15.51
C THR A 392 3.58 -18.93 16.12
N SER A 393 3.67 -17.65 15.79
CA SER A 393 4.66 -16.74 16.40
C SER A 393 4.42 -16.56 17.88
N LEU A 394 3.16 -16.37 18.32
CA LEU A 394 2.82 -16.31 19.74
C LEU A 394 3.20 -17.59 20.47
N ASN A 395 2.94 -18.76 19.87
CA ASN A 395 3.30 -20.05 20.45
C ASN A 395 4.83 -20.21 20.67
N LEU A 396 5.66 -19.65 19.78
CA LEU A 396 7.13 -19.68 19.94
C LEU A 396 7.61 -18.98 21.22
N VAL A 397 6.87 -18.00 21.73
CA VAL A 397 7.22 -17.21 22.92
C VAL A 397 6.36 -17.54 24.13
N MET A 398 5.37 -18.44 24.01
CA MET A 398 4.54 -18.85 25.15
C MET A 398 5.36 -19.53 26.25
N GLN A 399 6.33 -20.36 25.89
CA GLN A 399 7.22 -20.99 26.89
C GLN A 399 8.09 -19.96 27.61
N ASP A 400 8.62 -18.98 26.88
CA ASP A 400 9.41 -17.89 27.48
C ASP A 400 8.53 -17.04 28.40
N LYS A 401 7.32 -16.68 27.94
CA LYS A 401 6.32 -15.97 28.75
C LYS A 401 6.02 -16.70 30.05
N ALA A 402 5.73 -18.00 29.99
CA ALA A 402 5.45 -18.81 31.16
C ALA A 402 6.63 -18.83 32.15
N ARG A 403 7.88 -18.84 31.66
CA ARG A 403 9.08 -18.74 32.51
C ARG A 403 9.19 -17.39 33.19
N TYR A 404 8.98 -16.29 32.46
CA TYR A 404 8.96 -14.95 33.05
C TYR A 404 7.83 -14.79 34.07
N ASP A 405 6.63 -15.29 33.75
CA ASP A 405 5.47 -15.23 34.65
C ASP A 405 5.73 -16.06 35.93
N ALA A 406 6.36 -17.24 35.82
CA ALA A 406 6.77 -18.04 36.97
C ALA A 406 7.85 -17.32 37.81
N GLY A 407 8.86 -16.73 37.18
CA GLY A 407 9.86 -15.92 37.87
C GLY A 407 9.24 -14.72 38.58
N TRP A 408 8.21 -14.11 37.98
CA TRP A 408 7.53 -12.94 38.52
C TRP A 408 6.66 -13.31 39.72
N LYS A 409 6.00 -14.47 39.66
CA LYS A 409 5.26 -15.05 40.78
C LYS A 409 6.16 -15.28 41.99
N ILE A 410 7.38 -15.77 41.79
CA ILE A 410 8.36 -15.94 42.88
C ILE A 410 8.71 -14.57 43.50
N VAL A 411 8.96 -13.55 42.69
CA VAL A 411 9.28 -12.20 43.20
C VAL A 411 8.13 -11.64 44.04
N LEU A 412 6.89 -11.77 43.61
CA LEU A 412 5.75 -11.21 44.36
C LEU A 412 5.38 -12.04 45.57
N GLU A 413 5.09 -13.33 45.38
CA GLU A 413 4.52 -14.18 46.44
C GLU A 413 5.57 -14.62 47.46
N TYR A 414 6.78 -14.97 47.02
CA TYR A 414 7.79 -15.53 47.92
C TYR A 414 8.61 -14.46 48.63
N LEU A 415 8.89 -13.34 47.95
CA LEU A 415 9.63 -12.23 48.55
C LEU A 415 8.72 -11.15 49.16
N GLY A 416 7.39 -11.26 48.98
CA GLY A 416 6.40 -10.36 49.60
C GLY A 416 6.52 -8.91 49.13
N GLN A 417 6.69 -8.68 47.82
CA GLN A 417 7.02 -7.35 47.26
C GLN A 417 5.84 -6.54 46.71
N ASP A 418 4.61 -6.89 47.09
CA ASP A 418 3.40 -6.26 46.57
C ASP A 418 3.33 -4.76 46.92
N GLU A 419 3.70 -4.38 48.14
CA GLU A 419 3.70 -2.98 48.59
C GLU A 419 4.71 -2.14 47.78
N GLN A 420 5.89 -2.70 47.51
CA GLN A 420 6.92 -2.05 46.70
C GLN A 420 6.48 -1.92 45.24
N LEU A 421 5.73 -2.90 44.72
CA LEU A 421 5.16 -2.82 43.38
C LEU A 421 4.12 -1.68 43.26
N ASP A 422 3.28 -1.49 44.27
CA ASP A 422 2.34 -0.38 44.31
C ASP A 422 3.06 0.97 44.44
N SER A 423 4.11 1.04 45.26
CA SER A 423 4.99 2.21 45.34
C SER A 423 5.62 2.55 43.97
N LEU A 424 6.13 1.54 43.26
CA LEU A 424 6.70 1.69 41.92
C LEU A 424 5.65 2.20 40.93
N ARG A 425 4.43 1.67 40.99
CA ARG A 425 3.31 2.07 40.14
C ARG A 425 2.95 3.53 40.35
N GLU A 426 2.81 3.97 41.60
CA GLU A 426 2.50 5.37 41.92
C GLU A 426 3.63 6.32 41.50
N MET A 427 4.89 5.96 41.77
CA MET A 427 6.05 6.72 41.30
C MET A 427 6.08 6.83 39.76
N SER A 428 5.80 5.74 39.06
CA SER A 428 5.78 5.71 37.59
C SER A 428 4.64 6.55 37.01
N LYS A 429 3.45 6.55 37.64
CA LYS A 429 2.33 7.43 37.28
C LYS A 429 2.67 8.90 37.49
N GLU A 430 3.28 9.25 38.62
CA GLU A 430 3.69 10.62 38.95
C GLU A 430 4.70 11.15 37.91
N ILE A 431 5.74 10.35 37.63
CA ILE A 431 6.75 10.67 36.61
C ILE A 431 6.10 10.80 35.23
N SER A 432 5.22 9.87 34.85
CA SER A 432 4.51 9.92 33.57
C SER A 432 3.68 11.19 33.40
N LYS A 433 2.92 11.58 34.44
CA LYS A 433 2.13 12.81 34.46
C LYS A 433 3.02 14.05 34.32
N SER A 434 4.14 14.08 35.03
CA SER A 434 5.14 15.16 34.92
C SER A 434 5.72 15.26 33.51
N CYS A 435 6.06 14.13 32.88
CA CYS A 435 6.57 14.06 31.50
C CYS A 435 5.53 14.57 30.49
N GLN A 436 4.26 14.16 30.63
CA GLN A 436 3.18 14.60 29.75
C GLN A 436 2.96 16.12 29.82
N ASN A 437 2.98 16.68 31.02
CA ASN A 437 2.85 18.13 31.23
C ASN A 437 4.01 18.92 30.60
N LYS A 438 5.25 18.42 30.73
CA LYS A 438 6.43 19.03 30.08
C LYS A 438 6.34 18.96 28.56
N SER A 439 5.94 17.80 28.01
CA SER A 439 5.79 17.61 26.57
C SER A 439 4.73 18.53 25.97
N ALA A 440 3.59 18.71 26.65
CA ALA A 440 2.53 19.62 26.20
C ALA A 440 3.02 21.08 26.13
N ARG A 441 3.75 21.54 27.17
CA ARG A 441 4.35 22.89 27.18
C ARG A 441 5.41 23.09 26.08
N GLN A 442 6.19 22.05 25.80
CA GLN A 442 7.19 22.10 24.73
C GLN A 442 6.51 22.20 23.35
N GLU A 443 5.43 21.47 23.12
CA GLU A 443 4.66 21.53 21.88
C GLU A 443 4.04 22.92 21.66
N ASP A 444 3.48 23.53 22.70
CA ASP A 444 2.91 24.89 22.63
C ASP A 444 3.98 25.94 22.33
N SER A 445 5.17 25.79 22.89
CA SER A 445 6.31 26.68 22.62
C SER A 445 6.75 26.59 21.15
N ILE A 446 6.82 25.37 20.60
CA ILE A 446 7.18 25.14 19.19
C ILE A 446 6.11 25.72 18.26
N LYS A 447 4.81 25.55 18.58
CA LYS A 447 3.72 26.14 17.80
C LYS A 447 3.85 27.66 17.71
N ARG A 448 4.15 28.33 18.82
CA ARG A 448 4.36 29.80 18.84
C ARG A 448 5.57 30.25 18.03
N VAL A 449 6.67 29.50 18.07
CA VAL A 449 7.86 29.79 17.25
C VAL A 449 7.54 29.59 15.75
N ARG A 450 6.83 28.51 15.39
CA ARG A 450 6.43 28.28 13.99
C ARG A 450 5.47 29.33 13.45
N THR A 451 4.56 29.85 14.27
CA THR A 451 3.65 30.93 13.84
C THR A 451 4.32 32.30 13.78
N SER A 452 5.48 32.50 14.42
CA SER A 452 6.22 33.78 14.39
C SER A 452 7.31 33.82 13.33
N VAL A 453 7.87 32.67 12.92
CA VAL A 453 8.80 32.58 11.79
C VAL A 453 7.98 32.45 10.50
N SER A 454 7.48 33.58 9.99
CA SER A 454 6.85 33.66 8.67
C SER A 454 7.90 33.38 7.59
N TYR A 455 7.67 32.32 6.84
CA TYR A 455 8.56 31.71 5.86
C TYR A 455 9.07 32.70 4.79
N THR A 456 10.39 32.86 4.70
CA THR A 456 11.08 33.42 3.51
C THR A 456 12.29 32.60 3.05
N SER A 457 12.58 31.44 3.62
CA SER A 457 13.72 30.62 3.17
C SER A 457 13.28 29.33 2.48
N VAL A 458 13.64 29.25 1.21
CA VAL A 458 13.76 28.09 0.32
C VAL A 458 14.24 26.85 1.09
N GLU A 459 13.33 25.98 1.50
CA GLU A 459 13.66 24.63 1.96
C GLU A 459 13.18 23.64 0.90
N SER A 460 14.11 22.80 0.46
CA SER A 460 13.95 21.74 -0.52
C SER A 460 12.77 20.82 -0.20
N GLU A 461 11.94 20.56 -1.21
CA GLU A 461 10.76 19.68 -1.27
C GLU A 461 11.07 18.20 -0.94
N ILE A 462 11.54 17.90 0.25
CA ILE A 462 11.36 16.56 0.82
C ILE A 462 10.09 16.64 1.65
N GLU A 463 8.94 16.46 1.00
CA GLU A 463 7.66 16.23 1.66
C GLU A 463 7.78 14.93 2.48
N VAL A 464 8.28 15.04 3.70
CA VAL A 464 8.17 13.95 4.66
C VAL A 464 6.69 13.82 4.98
N PRO A 465 6.05 12.67 4.68
CA PRO A 465 4.61 12.50 4.87
C PRO A 465 4.24 12.88 6.30
N VAL A 466 3.25 13.77 6.43
CA VAL A 466 2.81 14.29 7.73
C VAL A 466 2.34 13.11 8.59
N ALA A 467 3.14 12.78 9.59
CA ALA A 467 2.84 11.70 10.51
C ALA A 467 1.42 11.85 11.11
N PRO A 468 0.65 10.76 11.27
CA PRO A 468 -0.70 10.79 11.81
C PRO A 468 -0.78 11.54 13.17
N PRO A 469 -1.90 12.22 13.46
CA PRO A 469 -2.05 13.06 14.67
C PRO A 469 -1.87 12.29 15.99
N VAL A 470 -2.16 10.99 16.02
CA VAL A 470 -1.93 10.10 17.19
C VAL A 470 -0.45 10.10 17.62
N TRP A 471 0.47 10.43 16.70
CA TRP A 471 1.89 10.36 16.93
C TRP A 471 2.50 11.64 17.52
N ARG A 472 1.72 12.73 17.68
CA ARG A 472 2.23 14.03 18.16
C ARG A 472 2.63 14.06 19.64
N LYS A 473 2.18 13.09 20.45
CA LYS A 473 2.47 13.03 21.90
C LYS A 473 3.76 12.26 22.26
N GLN A 474 4.63 11.96 21.30
CA GLN A 474 5.81 11.12 21.55
C GLN A 474 7.09 11.95 21.73
N ALA A 475 7.90 11.55 22.70
CA ALA A 475 9.23 12.10 22.93
C ALA A 475 10.15 11.89 21.72
N TRP A 476 10.82 12.96 21.27
CA TRP A 476 11.77 12.93 20.16
C TRP A 476 13.15 13.50 20.55
N HIS A 477 14.16 13.04 19.82
CA HIS A 477 15.50 13.60 19.82
C HIS A 477 15.46 15.03 19.29
N SER A 478 16.13 15.93 20.01
CA SER A 478 16.22 17.33 19.64
C SER A 478 17.66 17.75 19.39
N SER A 479 17.83 18.64 18.43
CA SER A 479 19.07 19.39 18.21
C SER A 479 19.27 20.44 19.29
N LEU A 480 20.44 21.10 19.29
CA LEU A 480 20.75 22.23 20.18
C LEU A 480 19.65 23.30 20.17
N PHE A 481 19.05 23.54 19.00
CA PHE A 481 18.01 24.55 18.79
C PHE A 481 16.60 24.05 19.13
N GLY A 482 16.46 22.86 19.71
CA GLY A 482 15.17 22.26 20.06
C GLY A 482 14.43 21.59 18.88
N ASN A 483 14.93 21.71 17.65
CA ASN A 483 14.34 21.07 16.46
C ASN A 483 14.57 19.57 16.44
N ALA A 484 13.63 18.80 15.90
CA ALA A 484 13.76 17.35 15.76
C ALA A 484 14.99 16.96 14.92
N VAL A 485 15.65 15.86 15.30
CA VAL A 485 16.78 15.32 14.52
C VAL A 485 16.24 14.51 13.34
N LEU A 486 16.45 15.02 12.12
CA LEU A 486 15.93 14.40 10.89
C LEU A 486 16.94 13.47 10.19
N SER A 487 18.22 13.57 10.53
CA SER A 487 19.30 12.77 9.94
C SER A 487 19.74 11.66 10.89
N LEU A 488 19.79 10.43 10.39
CA LEU A 488 20.29 9.25 11.08
C LEU A 488 21.78 9.37 11.35
N ASP A 489 22.56 9.91 10.41
CA ASP A 489 24.00 10.18 10.60
C ASP A 489 24.23 11.12 11.79
N ARG A 490 23.46 12.22 11.83
CA ARG A 490 23.49 13.17 12.95
C ARG A 490 23.08 12.50 14.26
N LEU A 491 22.05 11.67 14.24
CA LEU A 491 21.58 10.99 15.43
C LEU A 491 22.62 10.01 15.99
N PHE A 492 23.32 9.28 15.13
CA PHE A 492 24.41 8.40 15.52
C PHE A 492 25.65 9.16 15.98
N ALA A 493 25.95 10.31 15.39
CA ALA A 493 26.99 11.22 15.87
C ALA A 493 26.70 11.71 17.31
N GLN A 494 25.46 12.10 17.58
CA GLN A 494 25.03 12.45 18.93
C GLN A 494 25.13 11.24 19.88
N ALA A 495 24.70 10.07 19.43
CA ALA A 495 24.75 8.83 20.22
C ALA A 495 26.18 8.45 20.62
N ALA A 496 27.13 8.51 19.69
CA ALA A 496 28.54 8.18 19.98
C ALA A 496 29.13 9.03 21.12
N SER A 497 28.69 10.27 21.23
CA SER A 497 29.08 11.18 22.32
C SER A 497 28.29 10.90 23.60
N MET A 498 26.96 10.78 23.47
CA MET A 498 26.05 10.58 24.60
C MET A 498 26.28 9.25 25.32
N GLN A 499 26.67 8.21 24.60
CA GLN A 499 26.93 6.87 25.14
C GLN A 499 27.85 6.89 26.37
N TYR A 500 28.91 7.71 26.30
CA TYR A 500 29.88 7.83 27.37
C TYR A 500 29.34 8.59 28.58
N ILE A 501 28.63 9.70 28.33
CA ILE A 501 28.01 10.51 29.37
C ILE A 501 26.96 9.68 30.11
N LEU A 502 26.13 8.96 29.37
CA LEU A 502 25.15 8.02 29.90
C LEU A 502 25.81 6.96 30.76
N LEU A 503 26.88 6.32 30.28
CA LEU A 503 27.58 5.30 31.03
C LEU A 503 28.07 5.82 32.39
N ALA A 504 28.68 7.02 32.44
CA ALA A 504 29.14 7.60 33.70
C ALA A 504 27.98 7.89 34.67
N LYS A 505 26.83 8.37 34.16
CA LYS A 505 25.63 8.58 34.99
C LYS A 505 25.06 7.26 35.51
N VAL A 506 25.00 6.24 34.66
CA VAL A 506 24.51 4.90 35.02
C VAL A 506 25.39 4.24 36.07
N GLN A 507 26.72 4.35 35.96
CA GLN A 507 27.66 3.88 36.98
C GLN A 507 27.44 4.58 38.32
N ARG A 508 27.22 5.90 38.31
CA ARG A 508 26.89 6.65 39.52
C ARG A 508 25.55 6.21 40.12
N TRP A 509 24.51 6.05 39.31
CA TRP A 509 23.21 5.57 39.78
C TRP A 509 23.35 4.18 40.38
N ALA A 510 24.04 3.25 39.70
CA ALA A 510 24.32 1.90 40.21
C ALA A 510 25.02 1.92 41.57
N MET A 511 26.03 2.78 41.74
CA MET A 511 26.72 2.94 43.02
C MET A 511 25.76 3.35 44.15
N LEU A 512 24.91 4.34 43.90
CA LEU A 512 23.99 4.89 44.91
C LEU A 512 22.80 3.96 45.20
N SER A 513 22.35 3.22 44.19
CA SER A 513 21.20 2.32 44.28
C SER A 513 21.57 0.87 44.60
N ARG A 514 22.85 0.55 44.79
CA ARG A 514 23.37 -0.84 44.87
C ARG A 514 22.94 -1.70 43.67
N GLY A 515 23.03 -1.11 42.48
CA GLY A 515 22.72 -1.78 41.22
C GLY A 515 23.82 -2.75 40.79
N TYR A 516 23.40 -3.84 40.16
CA TYR A 516 24.26 -4.86 39.55
C TYR A 516 24.54 -4.56 38.09
N VAL A 517 25.70 -5.04 37.63
CA VAL A 517 26.13 -5.03 36.24
C VAL A 517 26.45 -6.44 35.79
N SER A 518 26.32 -6.70 34.48
CA SER A 518 26.67 -8.00 33.89
C SER A 518 28.17 -8.09 33.63
N LEU A 519 28.77 -9.24 33.93
CA LEU A 519 30.13 -9.59 33.55
C LEU A 519 30.12 -10.44 32.28
N ALA A 520 31.11 -10.22 31.42
CA ALA A 520 31.41 -11.05 30.27
C ALA A 520 32.04 -12.37 30.75
N GLY A 521 31.20 -13.39 30.98
CA GLY A 521 31.62 -14.73 31.34
C GLY A 521 31.85 -15.62 30.11
N ASN A 522 32.66 -16.67 30.27
CA ASN A 522 32.77 -17.77 29.29
C ASN A 522 31.52 -18.67 29.26
N SER A 523 30.65 -18.56 30.26
CA SER A 523 29.39 -19.31 30.35
C SER A 523 28.27 -18.65 29.54
N GLU A 524 27.34 -19.44 29.00
CA GLU A 524 26.12 -18.93 28.33
C GLU A 524 25.22 -18.06 29.23
N LYS A 525 25.42 -18.09 30.55
CA LYS A 525 24.70 -17.27 31.52
C LYS A 525 25.54 -16.07 31.93
N ASP A 526 24.97 -14.88 31.78
CA ASP A 526 25.54 -13.64 32.30
C ASP A 526 25.58 -13.73 33.83
N THR A 527 26.76 -13.51 34.42
CA THR A 527 26.91 -13.35 35.88
C THR A 527 26.73 -11.88 36.24
N PHE A 528 26.12 -11.61 37.39
CA PHE A 528 25.84 -10.25 37.86
C PHE A 528 26.69 -9.96 39.10
N VAL A 529 27.29 -8.78 39.15
CA VAL A 529 28.09 -8.31 40.28
C VAL A 529 27.63 -6.91 40.68
N LEU A 530 27.67 -6.59 41.97
CA LEU A 530 27.40 -5.23 42.43
C LEU A 530 28.41 -4.27 41.80
N TRP A 531 27.95 -3.12 41.33
CA TRP A 531 28.85 -2.14 40.72
C TRP A 531 29.95 -1.67 41.69
N GLU A 532 29.61 -1.54 42.98
CA GLU A 532 30.56 -1.21 44.04
C GLU A 532 31.69 -2.27 44.16
N GLU A 533 31.35 -3.55 44.03
CA GLU A 533 32.31 -4.65 44.11
C GLU A 533 33.17 -4.73 42.85
N ALA A 534 32.58 -4.55 41.67
CA ALA A 534 33.32 -4.48 40.41
C ALA A 534 34.38 -3.36 40.43
N CYS A 535 34.10 -2.24 41.10
CA CYS A 535 35.06 -1.14 41.25
C CYS A 535 36.26 -1.50 42.16
N LYS A 536 36.15 -2.51 43.03
CA LYS A 536 37.24 -2.94 43.93
C LYS A 536 38.28 -3.81 43.20
N TYR A 537 37.89 -4.49 42.12
CA TYR A 537 38.74 -5.44 41.40
C TYR A 537 38.90 -5.05 39.93
N GLN A 538 40.12 -4.68 39.54
CA GLN A 538 40.42 -4.23 38.17
C GLN A 538 40.06 -5.27 37.09
N ASP A 539 40.26 -6.56 37.39
CA ASP A 539 39.93 -7.66 36.48
C ASP A 539 38.41 -7.75 36.25
N MET A 540 37.61 -7.61 37.31
CA MET A 540 36.15 -7.57 37.19
C MET A 540 35.70 -6.34 36.41
N LEU A 541 36.26 -5.17 36.71
CA LEU A 541 35.95 -3.93 36.02
C LEU A 541 36.17 -4.04 34.50
N SER A 542 37.25 -4.72 34.09
CA SER A 542 37.57 -4.94 32.67
C SER A 542 36.63 -5.92 31.96
N SER A 543 35.97 -6.80 32.72
CA SER A 543 35.01 -7.78 32.21
C SER A 543 33.56 -7.28 32.28
N VAL A 544 33.28 -6.10 32.83
CA VAL A 544 31.91 -5.54 32.83
C VAL A 544 31.43 -5.30 31.40
N LYS A 545 30.28 -5.91 31.09
CA LYS A 545 29.61 -5.82 29.79
C LYS A 545 28.63 -4.66 29.80
N TRP A 546 29.02 -3.57 29.15
CA TRP A 546 28.13 -2.45 28.88
C TRP A 546 27.45 -2.60 27.53
N ALA A 547 26.24 -2.06 27.40
CA ALA A 547 25.54 -2.12 26.13
C ALA A 547 26.22 -1.19 25.12
N ASP A 548 26.57 -1.73 23.94
CA ASP A 548 27.03 -0.92 22.82
C ASP A 548 25.90 -0.08 22.21
N THR A 549 26.29 0.94 21.44
CA THR A 549 25.36 1.66 20.57
C THR A 549 24.67 0.67 19.63
N LYS A 550 23.36 0.84 19.47
CA LYS A 550 22.57 0.00 18.57
C LYS A 550 23.16 -0.05 17.16
N SER A 551 23.17 -1.23 16.53
CA SER A 551 23.71 -1.33 15.17
C SER A 551 22.90 -0.48 14.18
N GLU A 552 23.61 0.08 13.19
CA GLU A 552 23.04 0.91 12.12
C GLU A 552 21.87 0.19 11.42
N THR A 553 22.06 -1.09 11.07
CA THR A 553 21.06 -1.93 10.42
C THR A 553 19.78 -2.08 11.26
N ARG A 554 19.92 -2.37 12.56
CA ARG A 554 18.79 -2.54 13.48
C ARG A 554 18.08 -1.22 13.76
N ALA A 555 18.80 -0.09 13.73
CA ALA A 555 18.24 1.24 13.89
C ALA A 555 17.38 1.61 12.66
N ILE A 556 17.89 1.37 11.45
CA ILE A 556 17.16 1.56 10.18
C ILE A 556 15.89 0.71 10.17
N GLU A 557 16.01 -0.60 10.44
CA GLU A 557 14.86 -1.50 10.48
C GLU A 557 13.76 -1.02 11.44
N LYS A 558 14.16 -0.58 12.64
CA LYS A 558 13.22 -0.07 13.64
C LYS A 558 12.61 1.28 13.23
N ALA A 559 13.38 2.17 12.61
CA ALA A 559 12.90 3.47 12.15
C ALA A 559 11.79 3.29 11.11
N VAL A 560 12.04 2.44 10.11
CA VAL A 560 11.09 2.22 9.02
C VAL A 560 9.84 1.50 9.53
N ARG A 561 9.99 0.43 10.33
CA ARG A 561 8.86 -0.39 10.77
C ARG A 561 8.01 0.27 11.84
N CYS A 562 8.63 0.85 12.87
CA CYS A 562 7.90 1.35 14.03
C CYS A 562 7.55 2.84 13.92
N TYR A 563 8.32 3.61 13.14
CA TYR A 563 8.24 5.07 13.12
C TYR A 563 8.04 5.66 11.71
N GLY A 564 7.78 4.83 10.69
CA GLY A 564 7.55 5.31 9.32
C GLY A 564 8.75 6.05 8.71
N GLY A 565 9.96 5.76 9.18
CA GLY A 565 11.19 6.44 8.76
C GLY A 565 11.59 7.63 9.64
N ASP A 566 10.76 8.07 10.59
CA ASP A 566 11.09 9.18 11.51
C ASP A 566 12.17 8.76 12.52
N VAL A 567 13.42 9.12 12.22
CA VAL A 567 14.59 8.78 13.06
C VAL A 567 14.60 9.52 14.39
N SER A 568 13.91 10.66 14.51
CA SER A 568 13.87 11.44 15.75
C SER A 568 13.22 10.66 16.90
N ARG A 569 12.55 9.54 16.62
CA ARG A 569 11.87 8.68 17.59
C ARG A 569 12.68 7.47 18.04
N LEU A 570 13.87 7.25 17.49
CA LEU A 570 14.76 6.14 17.84
C LEU A 570 15.43 6.33 19.21
N ARG A 571 14.69 6.16 20.29
CA ARG A 571 15.14 6.46 21.67
C ARG A 571 16.13 5.45 22.28
N ASP A 572 16.42 4.36 21.59
CA ASP A 572 17.21 3.23 22.10
C ASP A 572 18.52 3.00 21.32
N ILE A 573 19.08 4.06 20.72
CA ILE A 573 20.41 3.99 20.10
C ILE A 573 21.48 3.94 21.18
N CYS A 574 21.44 4.89 22.12
CA CYS A 574 22.17 4.84 23.38
C CYS A 574 21.29 4.20 24.44
N ARG A 575 21.78 3.13 25.04
CA ARG A 575 21.05 2.43 26.09
C ARG A 575 21.96 1.77 27.10
N GLN A 576 21.48 1.63 28.33
CA GLN A 576 22.13 0.85 29.37
C GLN A 576 21.09 0.09 30.20
N THR A 577 21.55 -0.96 30.89
CA THR A 577 20.72 -1.78 31.77
C THR A 577 21.33 -1.82 33.15
N LEU A 578 20.51 -1.64 34.18
CA LEU A 578 20.85 -1.89 35.58
C LEU A 578 19.98 -3.04 36.11
N VAL A 579 20.61 -3.93 36.86
CA VAL A 579 19.99 -5.13 37.41
C VAL A 579 19.87 -4.97 38.93
N PHE A 580 18.77 -5.45 39.52
CA PHE A 580 18.46 -5.30 40.95
C PHE A 580 17.92 -6.60 41.53
N ASP A 581 18.15 -6.86 42.82
CA ASP A 581 17.60 -8.06 43.47
C ASP A 581 16.10 -7.94 43.72
N ASP A 582 15.62 -6.73 44.02
CA ASP A 582 14.27 -6.46 44.49
C ASP A 582 13.67 -5.17 43.90
N ILE A 583 12.35 -5.06 44.00
CA ILE A 583 11.58 -3.90 43.52
C ILE A 583 11.90 -2.64 44.35
N ALA A 584 12.22 -2.78 45.64
CA ALA A 584 12.57 -1.62 46.49
C ALA A 584 13.82 -0.89 45.95
N SER A 585 14.81 -1.64 45.49
CA SER A 585 16.05 -1.14 44.91
C SER A 585 15.82 -0.51 43.54
N VAL A 586 14.85 -1.03 42.75
CA VAL A 586 14.37 -0.38 41.53
C VAL A 586 13.74 0.98 41.85
N CYS A 587 12.83 1.04 42.85
CA CYS A 587 12.23 2.30 43.31
C CYS A 587 13.29 3.30 43.78
N LYS A 588 14.27 2.84 44.57
CA LYS A 588 15.39 3.66 45.03
C LYS A 588 16.19 4.23 43.86
N CYS A 589 16.51 3.40 42.86
CA CYS A 589 17.21 3.87 41.67
C CYS A 589 16.37 4.88 40.88
N LEU A 590 15.07 4.64 40.74
CA LEU A 590 14.18 5.54 40.02
C LEU A 590 14.06 6.90 40.72
N ASP A 591 13.99 6.92 42.05
CA ASP A 591 14.03 8.15 42.85
C ASP A 591 15.35 8.89 42.69
N ILE A 592 16.49 8.18 42.70
CA ILE A 592 17.81 8.76 42.40
C ILE A 592 17.83 9.42 41.02
N ILE A 593 17.30 8.76 39.98
CA ILE A 593 17.25 9.31 38.61
C ILE A 593 16.31 10.52 38.55
N LYS A 594 15.16 10.46 39.22
CA LYS A 594 14.15 11.53 39.28
C LYS A 594 14.73 12.80 39.92
N ASN A 595 15.53 12.64 40.97
CA ASN A 595 16.11 13.73 41.76
C ASN A 595 17.50 14.17 41.25
N ASP A 596 18.01 13.55 40.19
CA ASP A 596 19.29 13.91 39.59
C ASP A 596 19.18 15.20 38.77
N VAL A 597 19.84 16.27 39.25
CA VAL A 597 19.79 17.62 38.67
C VAL A 597 20.23 17.72 37.21
N ASP A 598 21.09 16.81 36.74
CA ASP A 598 21.55 16.80 35.35
C ASP A 598 20.66 15.93 34.45
N THR A 599 19.58 15.37 34.98
CA THR A 599 18.79 14.35 34.29
C THR A 599 17.34 14.78 34.15
N GLU A 600 16.85 14.69 32.93
CA GLU A 600 15.44 14.90 32.64
C GLU A 600 14.83 13.58 32.16
N ILE A 601 13.91 13.02 32.94
CA ILE A 601 13.08 11.91 32.47
C ILE A 601 12.08 12.46 31.45
N VAL A 602 12.13 11.93 30.24
CA VAL A 602 11.27 12.32 29.10
C VAL A 602 10.11 11.35 28.95
N ARG A 603 10.33 10.08 29.28
CA ARG A 603 9.30 9.05 29.29
C ARG A 603 9.69 7.94 30.26
N ILE A 604 8.70 7.33 30.88
CA ILE A 604 8.84 6.07 31.60
C ILE A 604 7.85 5.06 31.01
N THR A 605 8.20 3.79 31.05
CA THR A 605 7.34 2.67 30.67
C THR A 605 7.57 1.57 31.69
N ASP A 606 6.56 1.36 32.53
CA ASP A 606 6.57 0.42 33.63
C ASP A 606 5.86 -0.87 33.20
N LYS A 607 6.65 -1.91 32.91
CA LYS A 607 6.13 -3.23 32.56
C LYS A 607 6.02 -4.13 33.78
N MET A 608 6.55 -3.72 34.95
CA MET A 608 6.51 -4.49 36.19
C MET A 608 5.10 -4.43 36.80
N SER A 609 4.48 -3.25 36.83
CA SER A 609 3.15 -3.08 37.46
C SER A 609 1.96 -3.60 36.65
N GLY A 610 2.18 -4.06 35.40
CA GLY A 610 1.15 -4.64 34.54
C GLY A 610 0.07 -3.65 34.07
N THR A 611 0.33 -2.34 34.16
CA THR A 611 -0.63 -1.29 33.77
C THR A 611 -0.78 -1.12 32.26
N ASP A 612 0.27 -1.42 31.50
CA ASP A 612 0.22 -1.55 30.04
C ASP A 612 -0.28 -2.95 29.65
N SER A 613 -0.88 -3.11 28.45
CA SER A 613 -1.36 -4.39 27.91
C SER A 613 -0.27 -5.47 28.00
N PHE A 614 -0.33 -6.25 29.06
CA PHE A 614 0.65 -7.26 29.46
C PHE A 614 0.96 -8.29 28.37
N SER A 615 0.02 -8.50 27.44
CA SER A 615 0.19 -9.36 26.27
C SER A 615 1.31 -8.92 25.34
N ASP A 616 1.68 -7.63 25.34
CA ASP A 616 2.56 -7.06 24.31
C ASP A 616 4.06 -7.31 24.56
N TYR A 617 4.44 -7.66 25.79
CA TYR A 617 5.85 -7.82 26.18
C TYR A 617 6.29 -9.27 26.42
N PHE A 618 5.41 -10.24 26.13
CA PHE A 618 5.71 -11.68 26.25
C PHE A 618 6.27 -12.09 27.62
N GLY A 619 5.71 -11.51 28.69
CA GLY A 619 6.13 -11.81 30.06
C GLY A 619 7.32 -10.99 30.57
N ARG A 620 8.07 -10.28 29.70
CA ARG A 620 9.20 -9.46 30.15
C ARG A 620 8.75 -8.36 31.11
N ARG A 621 9.47 -8.19 32.22
CA ARG A 621 9.24 -7.19 33.27
C ARG A 621 10.47 -6.33 33.44
N ASP A 622 10.36 -5.06 33.07
CA ASP A 622 11.38 -4.05 33.30
C ASP A 622 10.69 -2.69 33.48
N VAL A 623 11.43 -1.73 34.04
CA VAL A 623 11.09 -0.31 33.97
C VAL A 623 12.04 0.33 32.98
N THR A 624 11.50 0.82 31.87
CA THR A 624 12.27 1.52 30.85
C THR A 624 12.13 3.02 31.05
N VAL A 625 13.24 3.71 31.31
CA VAL A 625 13.30 5.16 31.50
C VAL A 625 14.03 5.79 30.33
N ASN A 626 13.37 6.68 29.60
CA ASN A 626 14.00 7.49 28.56
C ASN A 626 14.41 8.84 29.14
N VAL A 627 15.71 9.14 29.11
CA VAL A 627 16.29 10.32 29.75
C VAL A 627 17.01 11.24 28.76
N ARG A 628 17.03 12.53 29.05
CA ARG A 628 17.96 13.51 28.47
C ARG A 628 18.95 13.91 29.55
N LEU A 629 20.23 13.97 29.17
CA LEU A 629 21.30 14.36 30.08
C LEU A 629 21.71 15.79 29.78
N ARG A 630 21.58 16.66 30.77
CA ARG A 630 21.91 18.09 30.73
C ARG A 630 23.19 18.39 31.51
N THR A 631 24.12 17.43 31.56
CA THR A 631 25.43 17.64 32.16
C THR A 631 26.18 18.75 31.41
N LYS A 632 27.12 19.42 32.08
CA LYS A 632 27.98 20.42 31.43
C LYS A 632 28.65 19.85 30.17
N GLU A 633 29.12 18.60 30.23
CA GLU A 633 29.70 17.89 29.09
C GLU A 633 28.70 17.72 27.94
N ALA A 634 27.45 17.31 28.22
CA ALA A 634 26.44 17.13 27.18
C ALA A 634 26.04 18.45 26.51
N VAL A 635 25.98 19.54 27.29
CA VAL A 635 25.70 20.88 26.79
C VAL A 635 26.85 21.39 25.94
N LEU A 636 28.09 21.23 26.41
CA LEU A 636 29.29 21.60 25.66
C LEU A 636 29.32 20.88 24.32
N LEU A 637 29.08 19.57 24.29
CA LEU A 637 29.06 18.78 23.04
C LEU A 637 27.81 19.00 22.19
N GLY A 638 26.83 19.79 22.63
CA GLY A 638 25.58 20.03 21.90
C GLY A 638 24.70 18.78 21.72
N VAL A 639 24.82 17.80 22.62
CA VAL A 639 24.09 16.52 22.59
C VAL A 639 23.04 16.40 23.69
N GLN A 640 22.79 17.44 24.47
CA GLN A 640 21.82 17.45 25.58
C GLN A 640 20.37 17.13 25.18
N GLY A 641 20.05 17.28 23.89
CA GLY A 641 18.74 16.94 23.33
C GLY A 641 18.57 15.47 22.94
N HIS A 642 19.63 14.65 23.03
CA HIS A 642 19.61 13.22 22.72
C HIS A 642 18.92 12.43 23.84
N ILE A 643 17.99 11.55 23.45
CA ILE A 643 17.28 10.66 24.37
C ILE A 643 18.03 9.34 24.49
N SER A 644 18.35 8.96 25.71
CA SER A 644 18.94 7.65 26.03
C SER A 644 17.93 6.75 26.74
N GLU A 645 18.05 5.44 26.58
CA GLU A 645 17.20 4.44 27.24
C GLU A 645 17.95 3.78 28.42
N VAL A 646 17.37 3.80 29.61
CA VAL A 646 17.88 3.10 30.79
C VAL A 646 16.86 2.07 31.19
N ARG A 647 17.25 0.80 31.24
CA ARG A 647 16.38 -0.30 31.69
C ARG A 647 16.74 -0.69 33.10
N LEU A 648 15.74 -0.71 33.98
CA LEU A 648 15.85 -1.23 35.33
C LEU A 648 15.13 -2.58 35.35
N THR A 649 15.86 -3.66 35.61
CA THR A 649 15.33 -5.02 35.60
C THR A 649 15.69 -5.75 36.88
N LEU A 650 14.88 -6.74 37.25
CA LEU A 650 15.23 -7.63 38.35
C LEU A 650 16.24 -8.69 37.89
N MET A 651 17.09 -9.16 38.80
CA MET A 651 18.08 -10.21 38.55
C MET A 651 17.40 -11.51 38.14
N SER A 652 16.29 -11.86 38.80
CA SER A 652 15.46 -13.01 38.43
C SER A 652 14.92 -12.94 37.00
N MET A 653 14.64 -11.73 36.48
CA MET A 653 14.20 -11.51 35.10
C MET A 653 15.38 -11.51 34.13
N ALA A 654 16.48 -10.83 34.49
CA ALA A 654 17.68 -10.73 33.67
C ALA A 654 18.32 -12.11 33.44
N ALA A 655 18.32 -12.98 34.45
CA ALA A 655 18.81 -14.35 34.36
C ALA A 655 18.01 -15.25 33.38
N LEU A 656 16.76 -14.88 33.05
CA LEU A 656 15.93 -15.58 32.07
C LEU A 656 16.16 -15.10 30.63
N GLU A 657 16.79 -13.94 30.44
CA GLU A 657 17.14 -13.44 29.12
C GLU A 657 18.39 -14.17 28.62
N ASN A 658 18.18 -15.16 27.73
CA ASN A 658 19.25 -15.81 27.01
C ASN A 658 19.21 -15.41 25.53
N THR A 659 20.32 -15.65 24.82
CA THR A 659 20.46 -15.29 23.40
C THR A 659 19.34 -15.90 22.56
N GLN A 660 18.88 -17.12 22.87
CA GLN A 660 17.81 -17.78 22.13
C GLN A 660 16.43 -17.15 22.35
N SER A 661 16.07 -16.81 23.59
CA SER A 661 14.79 -16.16 23.92
C SER A 661 14.75 -14.74 23.37
N HIS A 662 15.89 -14.05 23.34
CA HIS A 662 16.05 -12.78 22.66
C HIS A 662 15.85 -12.91 21.14
N MET A 663 16.44 -13.94 20.50
CA MET A 663 16.22 -14.23 19.07
C MET A 663 14.76 -14.57 18.75
N ARG A 664 14.10 -15.40 19.57
CA ARG A 664 12.67 -15.71 19.41
C ARG A 664 11.81 -14.46 19.55
N TYR A 665 12.06 -13.63 20.55
CA TYR A 665 11.39 -12.34 20.72
C TYR A 665 11.55 -11.44 19.48
N ILE A 666 12.77 -11.31 18.95
CA ILE A 666 13.02 -10.53 17.73
C ILE A 666 12.24 -11.11 16.55
N LYS A 667 12.25 -12.43 16.39
CA LYS A 667 11.55 -13.12 15.30
C LYS A 667 10.04 -12.85 15.36
N VAL A 668 9.43 -13.03 16.53
CA VAL A 668 8.00 -12.78 16.75
C VAL A 668 7.64 -11.32 16.53
N ARG A 669 8.42 -10.39 17.10
CA ARG A 669 8.21 -8.96 16.90
C ARG A 669 8.29 -8.58 15.42
N ASN A 670 9.30 -9.10 14.71
CA ASN A 670 9.49 -8.85 13.28
C ASN A 670 8.36 -9.44 12.43
N LEU A 671 7.81 -10.60 12.81
CA LEU A 671 6.69 -11.23 12.10
C LEU A 671 5.37 -10.49 12.33
N ILE A 672 5.13 -9.96 13.53
CA ILE A 672 3.87 -9.25 13.85
C ILE A 672 3.89 -7.79 13.34
N GLY A 673 5.05 -7.26 12.98
CA GLY A 673 5.19 -5.88 12.49
C GLY A 673 5.06 -4.83 13.59
N ARG A 674 5.53 -5.15 14.80
CA ARG A 674 5.52 -4.24 15.97
C ARG A 674 6.87 -3.57 16.23
#